data_AF-A0A1V0A0N0-F1
#
_entry.id   AF-A0A1V0A0N0-F1
#
_cell.length_a   1.000
_cell.length_b   1.000
_cell.length_c   1.000
_cell.angle_alpha   90.00
_cell.angle_beta   90.00
_cell.angle_gamma   90.00
#
_symmetry.space_group_name_H-M   'P 1'
#
loop_
_entity.id
_entity.type
_entity.pdbx_description
1 polymer ?
#
loop_
_entity_poly.entity_id
_entity_poly.type
_entity_poly.pdbx_seq_one_letter_code
_entity_poly.pdbx_strand_id
1 'polypeptide(L)'
;MIDVIASEWLKLRSLRSNLYLLACSLAAVLACAGIAFMIGRGFDNQTPEERLAFPTNGDGLGNGIAVAYFVFALLGALAITSEHATGMIQPSLVAVPRRQVLLLAKIPGVAAVALVAGQVLAFAMHAASMAVLGDRAGQLLRAGVTLGTPLSEPGVLASVIVAGLSMAAVALIGLGVGAAVRSTPGALVVLTVLIVVLPVVARTLPMPLRARAGSFMIENLPLQIAGTGGGSLPPAVAAGLLIGYVVAALTAGATVIALRGRRIRALAIGVTTAVLVMAAPAVAADTPGAGAGALRWGGCADKDADKGADRGEGKGAGKGLVKDLRCASIAVPVDWSRPYGRKIELTVGLLPATGVHRRIGTVFAVPGGPGGSGVQDLSTNAGSFAELRDRFDVVSVEPRNTIDKGVLPYDCLVSGPWITWPETREEYAELGRRNRAAAERCRAADPEFFDHMDSASVARDMEAIRVALGEERLSFITNSYGSMPGIAYSRLFPERVRAMVFDGAANPYVDRARGRLPHEESFGRFAAWCARASTCALRGQDVGEVWRALVARADRVPVPVKGESPRAAYSGLDIKEAAAPSVISPGPAPDFPRWTQLAEAIARAVGGDASGFAGYVRQSTNSLKVPSFTGMNMTHCLDGMGLRDYDEYRELRRQGERLLPNLAGIELWHPLACVGWPVAATNPPAPLPAGKLPPYLAVGSWTDFGGGADLVRPIPGSGGVQYLGHGHGLYNAGNSCVIAHVNRYLISLRPAPMGTVCPGPAT
;
A
#
# COMPACT_ATOMS: atom_id res chain seq x y z
N MET A 1 32.14 15.36 44.27
CA MET A 1 31.18 15.51 43.15
C MET A 1 29.81 15.91 43.67
N ILE A 2 29.31 15.26 44.74
CA ILE A 2 28.04 15.61 45.40
C ILE A 2 27.98 17.09 45.81
N ASP A 3 29.01 17.62 46.48
CA ASP A 3 29.03 19.04 46.91
C ASP A 3 28.99 20.03 45.74
N VAL A 4 29.59 19.65 44.60
CA VAL A 4 29.57 20.47 43.39
C VAL A 4 28.17 20.47 42.78
N ILE A 5 27.50 19.31 42.73
CA ILE A 5 26.11 19.21 42.27
C ILE A 5 25.19 20.04 43.19
N ALA A 6 25.39 19.97 44.50
CA ALA A 6 24.62 20.75 45.48
C ALA A 6 24.82 22.27 45.29
N SER A 7 26.04 22.71 45.03
CA SER A 7 26.35 24.12 44.73
C SER A 7 25.69 24.59 43.42
N GLU A 8 25.77 23.78 42.35
CA GLU A 8 25.14 24.11 41.07
C GLU A 8 23.61 24.10 41.16
N TRP A 9 23.03 23.21 41.97
CA TRP A 9 21.60 23.22 42.28
C TRP A 9 21.17 24.50 42.99
N LEU A 10 21.92 24.94 44.01
CA LEU A 10 21.64 26.18 44.73
C LEU A 10 21.66 27.39 43.78
N LYS A 11 22.66 27.49 42.90
CA LYS A 11 22.75 28.55 41.88
C LYS A 11 21.56 28.54 40.93
N LEU A 12 21.21 27.36 40.40
CA LEU A 12 20.10 27.21 39.45
C LEU A 12 18.77 27.71 40.06
N ARG A 13 18.53 27.40 41.34
CA ARG A 13 17.32 27.80 42.07
C ARG A 13 17.33 29.26 42.52
N SER A 14 18.49 29.86 42.82
CA SER A 14 18.58 31.23 43.33
C SER A 14 18.52 32.31 42.25
N LEU A 15 18.81 31.97 40.99
CA LEU A 15 18.81 32.92 39.88
C LEU A 15 17.37 33.24 39.41
N ARG A 16 16.92 34.48 39.67
CA ARG A 16 15.60 34.97 39.23
C ARG A 16 15.39 34.86 37.71
N SER A 17 16.46 34.97 36.93
CA SER A 17 16.41 34.80 35.47
C SER A 17 15.89 33.43 35.06
N ASN A 18 16.21 32.37 35.81
CA ASN A 18 15.74 31.01 35.50
C ASN A 18 14.24 30.89 35.76
N LEU A 19 13.75 31.52 36.83
CA LEU A 19 12.31 31.58 37.12
C LEU A 19 11.56 32.38 36.05
N TYR A 20 12.05 33.55 35.65
CA TYR A 20 11.41 34.34 34.58
C TYR A 20 11.40 33.61 33.26
N LEU A 21 12.47 32.88 32.95
CA LEU A 21 12.57 32.13 31.71
C LEU A 21 11.61 30.93 31.68
N LEU A 22 11.46 30.22 32.81
CA LEU A 22 10.42 29.20 32.96
C LEU A 22 9.01 29.82 32.91
N ALA A 23 8.79 31.02 33.48
CA ALA A 23 7.51 31.71 33.34
C ALA A 23 7.22 32.10 31.88
N CYS A 24 8.24 32.49 31.11
CA CYS A 24 8.10 32.76 29.67
C CYS A 24 7.69 31.53 28.87
N SER A 25 7.92 30.30 29.36
CA SER A 25 7.47 29.09 28.67
C SER A 25 5.93 29.00 28.62
N LEU A 26 5.21 29.72 29.49
CA LEU A 26 3.74 29.86 29.43
C LEU A 26 3.26 30.51 28.13
N ALA A 27 4.12 31.27 27.44
CA ALA A 27 3.80 31.78 26.11
C ALA A 27 3.54 30.65 25.10
N ALA A 28 4.15 29.47 25.28
CA ALA A 28 3.86 28.30 24.44
C ALA A 28 2.43 27.78 24.64
N VAL A 29 1.89 27.85 25.87
CA VAL A 29 0.50 27.49 26.18
C VAL A 29 -0.46 28.45 25.48
N LEU A 30 -0.17 29.76 25.56
CA LEU A 30 -0.96 30.79 24.87
C LEU A 30 -0.89 30.63 23.34
N ALA A 31 0.26 30.25 22.78
CA ALA A 31 0.40 29.97 21.36
C ALA A 31 -0.44 28.76 20.92
N CYS A 32 -0.40 27.65 21.68
CA CYS A 32 -1.27 26.49 21.43
C CYS A 32 -2.75 26.85 21.49
N ALA A 33 -3.18 27.60 22.52
CA ALA A 33 -4.55 28.05 22.68
C ALA A 33 -4.99 28.98 21.54
N GLY A 34 -4.17 29.95 21.16
CA GLY A 34 -4.46 30.90 20.08
C GLY A 34 -4.60 30.23 18.72
N ILE A 35 -3.73 29.27 18.39
CA ILE A 35 -3.83 28.53 17.14
C ILE A 35 -5.03 27.57 17.16
N ALA A 36 -5.30 26.89 18.27
CA ALA A 36 -6.50 26.07 18.43
C ALA A 36 -7.79 26.90 18.25
N PHE A 37 -7.78 28.16 18.72
CA PHE A 37 -8.89 29.10 18.53
C PHE A 37 -9.08 29.44 17.05
N MET A 38 -7.99 29.74 16.33
CA MET A 38 -8.03 30.00 14.89
C MET A 38 -8.53 28.79 14.10
N ILE A 39 -8.09 27.58 14.46
CA ILE A 39 -8.54 26.32 13.87
C ILE A 39 -10.03 26.09 14.13
N GLY A 40 -10.48 26.25 15.38
CA GLY A 40 -11.90 26.10 15.74
C GLY A 40 -12.79 27.10 14.99
N ARG A 41 -12.36 28.36 14.88
CA ARG A 41 -13.06 29.39 14.09
C ARG A 41 -13.09 29.04 12.60
N GLY A 42 -11.98 28.56 12.05
CA GLY A 42 -11.90 28.11 10.66
C GLY A 42 -12.82 26.94 10.37
N PHE A 43 -12.89 25.99 11.30
CA PHE A 43 -13.76 24.80 11.26
C PHE A 43 -15.24 25.19 11.30
N ASP A 44 -15.62 26.09 12.20
CA ASP A 44 -17.01 26.54 12.35
C ASP A 44 -17.51 27.29 11.10
N ASN A 45 -16.62 27.95 10.36
CA ASN A 45 -16.95 28.68 9.14
C ASN A 45 -17.09 27.78 7.89
N GLN A 46 -16.87 26.47 8.00
CA GLN A 46 -17.03 25.53 6.87
C GLN A 46 -18.44 24.94 6.78
N THR A 47 -18.83 24.49 5.59
CA THR A 47 -20.03 23.69 5.38
C THR A 47 -19.92 22.30 6.04
N PRO A 48 -21.03 21.58 6.31
CA PRO A 48 -20.97 20.25 6.95
C PRO A 48 -20.08 19.23 6.22
N GLU A 49 -20.03 19.29 4.89
CA GLU A 49 -19.19 18.40 4.07
C GLU A 49 -17.71 18.78 4.13
N GLU A 50 -17.40 20.08 4.15
CA GLU A 50 -16.03 20.60 4.32
C GLU A 50 -15.49 20.39 5.74
N ARG A 51 -16.36 20.46 6.76
CA ARG A 51 -16.00 20.13 8.15
C ARG A 51 -15.48 18.70 8.27
N LEU A 52 -16.09 17.76 7.55
CA LEU A 52 -15.61 16.37 7.52
C LEU A 52 -14.23 16.25 6.84
N ALA A 53 -13.86 17.16 5.94
CA ALA A 53 -12.55 17.18 5.28
C ALA A 53 -11.52 18.10 5.96
N PHE A 54 -11.87 18.72 7.10
CA PHE A 54 -11.03 19.71 7.76
C PHE A 54 -9.73 19.09 8.31
N PRO A 55 -8.58 19.78 8.26
CA PRO A 55 -7.34 19.28 8.84
C PRO A 55 -7.44 19.16 10.37
N THR A 56 -7.01 18.01 10.90
CA THR A 56 -6.94 17.77 12.35
C THR A 56 -5.84 18.63 13.00
N ASN A 57 -6.09 19.07 14.23
CA ASN A 57 -5.11 19.69 15.11
C ASN A 57 -4.23 18.66 15.85
N GLY A 58 -4.54 17.36 15.71
CA GLY A 58 -3.81 16.28 16.37
C GLY A 58 -3.80 16.42 17.90
N ASP A 59 -2.63 16.17 18.50
CA ASP A 59 -2.40 16.33 19.94
C ASP A 59 -2.30 17.80 20.39
N GLY A 60 -2.33 18.75 19.45
CA GLY A 60 -2.32 20.18 19.73
C GLY A 60 -0.97 20.76 20.18
N LEU A 61 0.10 19.96 20.27
CA LEU A 61 1.40 20.40 20.77
C LEU A 61 2.24 21.14 19.73
N GLY A 62 2.15 20.72 18.46
CA GLY A 62 2.97 21.25 17.36
C GLY A 62 2.89 22.78 17.17
N ASN A 63 1.81 23.38 17.65
CA ASN A 63 1.53 24.81 17.57
C ASN A 63 2.40 25.67 18.50
N GLY A 64 2.89 25.12 19.61
CA GLY A 64 3.69 25.85 20.61
C GLY A 64 5.06 25.24 20.90
N ILE A 65 5.35 24.04 20.36
CA ILE A 65 6.54 23.26 20.73
C ILE A 65 7.86 23.97 20.41
N ALA A 66 7.94 24.74 19.33
CA ALA A 66 9.14 25.49 18.97
C ALA A 66 9.48 26.57 20.00
N VAL A 67 8.46 27.27 20.52
CA VAL A 67 8.62 28.29 21.57
C VAL A 67 9.12 27.64 22.85
N ALA A 68 8.50 26.52 23.25
CA ALA A 68 8.93 25.75 24.42
C ALA A 68 10.38 25.29 24.27
N TYR A 69 10.74 24.67 23.14
CA TYR A 69 12.10 24.19 22.89
C TYR A 69 13.14 25.29 22.96
N PHE A 70 12.85 26.46 22.39
CA PHE A 70 13.77 27.58 22.46
C PHE A 70 14.01 28.06 23.90
N VAL A 71 12.94 28.14 24.70
CA VAL A 71 13.03 28.48 26.13
C VAL A 71 13.86 27.45 26.90
N PHE A 72 13.59 26.15 26.75
CA PHE A 72 14.35 25.12 27.47
C PHE A 72 15.81 25.04 27.02
N ALA A 73 16.10 25.22 25.73
CA ALA A 73 17.48 25.32 25.25
C ALA A 73 18.21 26.51 25.87
N LEU A 74 17.54 27.65 25.98
CA LEU A 74 18.11 28.84 26.59
C LEU A 74 18.34 28.68 28.10
N LEU A 75 17.45 27.98 28.81
CA LEU A 75 17.65 27.61 30.22
C LEU A 75 18.97 26.86 30.40
N GLY A 76 19.21 25.86 29.55
CA GLY A 76 20.44 25.08 29.56
C GLY A 76 21.68 25.92 29.26
N ALA A 77 21.62 26.76 28.22
CA ALA A 77 22.74 27.63 27.86
C ALA A 77 23.08 28.62 28.99
N LEU A 78 22.08 29.27 29.59
CA LEU A 78 22.27 30.25 30.67
C LEU A 78 22.82 29.62 31.95
N ALA A 79 22.59 28.33 32.20
CA ALA A 79 23.16 27.62 33.33
C ALA A 79 24.71 27.61 33.33
N ILE A 80 25.35 27.94 32.20
CA ILE A 80 26.80 28.11 32.10
C ILE A 80 27.23 29.47 31.53
N THR A 81 26.54 30.02 30.53
CA THR A 81 26.98 31.28 29.89
C THR A 81 26.77 32.51 30.78
N SER A 82 25.86 32.45 31.77
CA SER A 82 25.68 33.53 32.74
C SER A 82 26.93 33.77 33.60
N GLU A 83 27.65 32.70 33.96
CA GLU A 83 28.93 32.78 34.69
C GLU A 83 30.04 33.39 33.82
N HIS A 84 30.00 33.15 32.51
CA HIS A 84 30.89 33.82 31.56
C HIS A 84 30.58 35.30 31.40
N ALA A 85 29.30 35.66 31.29
CA ALA A 85 28.86 37.04 31.13
C ALA A 85 29.16 37.91 32.36
N THR A 86 29.08 37.33 33.56
CA THR A 86 29.32 38.03 34.85
C THR A 86 30.76 37.92 35.34
N GLY A 87 31.64 37.17 34.66
CA GLY A 87 33.00 36.87 35.11
C GLY A 87 33.11 35.83 36.25
N MET A 88 31.97 35.39 36.80
CA MET A 88 31.87 34.40 37.88
C MET A 88 32.39 33.00 37.50
N ILE A 89 32.67 32.75 36.22
CA ILE A 89 33.31 31.51 35.78
C ILE A 89 34.71 31.33 36.40
N GLN A 90 35.44 32.41 36.68
CA GLN A 90 36.77 32.35 37.28
C GLN A 90 36.72 31.76 38.71
N PRO A 91 35.93 32.30 39.65
CA PRO A 91 35.82 31.70 40.99
C PRO A 91 35.23 30.28 40.95
N SER A 92 34.28 29.97 40.06
CA SER A 92 33.76 28.60 39.89
C SER A 92 34.85 27.60 39.48
N LEU A 93 35.79 28.00 38.62
CA LEU A 93 36.90 27.16 38.17
C LEU A 93 38.05 27.08 39.17
N VAL A 94 38.20 28.07 40.07
CA VAL A 94 39.13 27.98 41.21
C VAL A 94 38.61 26.95 42.21
N ALA A 95 37.30 26.96 42.51
CA ALA A 95 36.68 26.01 43.42
C ALA A 95 36.62 24.58 42.82
N VAL A 96 36.47 24.46 41.50
CA VAL A 96 36.42 23.17 40.78
C VAL A 96 37.46 23.17 39.64
N PRO A 97 38.73 22.85 39.92
CA PRO A 97 39.83 22.94 38.94
C PRO A 97 39.65 22.02 37.72
N ARG A 98 38.93 20.91 37.90
CA ARG A 98 38.58 19.98 36.81
C ARG A 98 37.36 20.51 36.07
N ARG A 99 37.61 21.26 34.99
CA ARG A 99 36.57 21.98 34.23
C ARG A 99 35.44 21.08 33.70
N GLN A 100 35.76 19.85 33.33
CA GLN A 100 34.78 18.83 32.93
C GLN A 100 33.85 18.42 34.07
N VAL A 101 34.35 18.40 35.32
CA VAL A 101 33.54 18.09 36.50
C VAL A 101 32.53 19.21 36.77
N LEU A 102 32.89 20.47 36.49
CA LEU A 102 31.96 21.61 36.59
C LEU A 102 30.80 21.48 35.60
N LEU A 103 31.06 21.12 34.34
CA LEU A 103 30.01 20.89 33.34
C LEU A 103 29.12 19.69 33.72
N LEU A 104 29.73 18.57 34.12
CA LEU A 104 29.00 17.36 34.53
C LEU A 104 28.12 17.62 35.76
N ALA A 105 28.56 18.45 36.70
CA ALA A 105 27.79 18.78 37.89
C ALA A 105 26.53 19.61 37.62
N LYS A 106 26.46 20.33 36.48
CA LYS A 106 25.27 21.10 36.07
C LYS A 106 24.18 20.22 35.45
N ILE A 107 24.54 19.05 34.89
CA ILE A 107 23.61 18.16 34.18
C ILE A 107 22.43 17.72 35.06
N PRO A 108 22.61 17.20 36.30
CA PRO A 108 21.49 16.71 37.10
C PRO A 108 20.46 17.80 37.42
N GLY A 109 20.93 19.01 37.79
CA GLY A 109 20.04 20.12 38.12
C GLY A 109 19.24 20.61 36.91
N VAL A 110 19.91 20.83 35.78
CA VAL A 110 19.25 21.26 34.53
C VAL A 110 18.29 20.19 34.03
N ALA A 111 18.71 18.92 34.01
CA ALA A 111 17.85 17.81 33.57
C ALA A 111 16.61 17.65 34.45
N ALA A 112 16.76 17.69 35.78
CA ALA A 112 15.64 17.53 36.71
C ALA A 112 14.62 18.67 36.58
N VAL A 113 15.08 19.92 36.57
CA VAL A 113 14.19 21.09 36.39
C VAL A 113 13.52 21.04 35.03
N ALA A 114 14.28 20.78 33.96
CA ALA A 114 13.75 20.77 32.61
C ALA A 114 12.76 19.63 32.38
N LEU A 115 12.98 18.47 33.01
CA LEU A 115 12.07 17.34 32.93
C LEU A 115 10.73 17.65 33.60
N VAL A 116 10.76 18.13 34.86
CA VAL A 116 9.53 18.43 35.61
C VAL A 116 8.76 19.57 34.94
N ALA A 117 9.44 20.69 34.64
CA ALA A 117 8.80 21.82 34.00
C ALA A 117 8.34 21.49 32.56
N GLY A 118 9.10 20.69 31.82
CA GLY A 118 8.75 20.26 30.47
C GLY A 118 7.52 19.38 30.45
N GLN A 119 7.39 18.44 31.39
CA GLN A 119 6.17 17.63 31.51
C GLN A 119 4.96 18.48 31.86
N VAL A 120 5.06 19.33 32.89
CA VAL A 120 3.96 20.22 33.27
C VAL A 120 3.54 21.09 32.08
N LEU A 121 4.50 21.62 31.32
CA LEU A 121 4.23 22.45 30.16
C LEU A 121 3.58 21.68 29.01
N ALA A 122 4.06 20.48 28.68
CA ALA A 122 3.49 19.66 27.61
C ALA A 122 2.02 19.30 27.90
N PHE A 123 1.71 18.90 29.13
CA PHE A 123 0.33 18.66 29.56
C PHE A 123 -0.51 19.94 29.54
N ALA A 124 0.03 21.07 29.98
CA ALA A 124 -0.68 22.36 29.95
C ALA A 124 -0.97 22.82 28.51
N MET A 125 -0.03 22.66 27.58
CA MET A 125 -0.20 22.97 26.16
C MET A 125 -1.30 22.11 25.53
N HIS A 126 -1.27 20.80 25.78
CA HIS A 126 -2.31 19.88 25.31
C HIS A 126 -3.68 20.25 25.87
N ALA A 127 -3.77 20.43 27.19
CA ALA A 127 -5.01 20.79 27.88
C ALA A 127 -5.58 22.11 27.37
N ALA A 128 -4.76 23.13 27.16
CA ALA A 128 -5.20 24.42 26.61
C ALA A 128 -5.74 24.27 25.19
N SER A 129 -5.08 23.48 24.33
CA SER A 129 -5.52 23.20 22.97
C SER A 129 -6.88 22.49 22.95
N MET A 130 -7.05 21.46 23.78
CA MET A 130 -8.31 20.71 23.90
C MET A 130 -9.43 21.55 24.52
N ALA A 131 -9.14 22.36 25.54
CA ALA A 131 -10.12 23.23 26.18
C ALA A 131 -10.67 24.29 25.21
N VAL A 132 -9.82 24.83 24.33
CA VAL A 132 -10.25 25.81 23.32
C VAL A 132 -11.10 25.16 22.22
N LEU A 133 -10.74 23.94 21.80
CA LEU A 133 -11.55 23.21 20.82
C LEU A 133 -12.90 22.77 21.42
N GLY A 134 -12.95 22.42 22.71
CA GLY A 134 -14.18 21.99 23.39
C GLY A 134 -14.77 20.76 22.73
N ASP A 135 -16.09 20.73 22.54
CA ASP A 135 -16.81 19.60 21.92
C ASP A 135 -16.36 19.34 20.47
N ARG A 136 -15.81 20.36 19.79
CA ARG A 136 -15.26 20.20 18.43
C ARG A 136 -14.10 19.22 18.41
N ALA A 137 -13.32 19.13 19.50
CA ALA A 137 -12.18 18.23 19.58
C ALA A 137 -12.58 16.79 19.25
N GLY A 138 -13.71 16.31 19.76
CA GLY A 138 -14.21 14.94 19.54
C GLY A 138 -14.95 14.72 18.22
N GLN A 139 -15.13 15.75 17.38
CA GLN A 139 -15.82 15.57 16.10
C GLN A 139 -15.00 14.74 15.13
N LEU A 140 -15.60 13.65 14.66
CA LEU A 140 -14.97 12.69 13.76
C LEU A 140 -14.92 13.27 12.34
N LEU A 141 -13.71 13.39 11.80
CA LEU A 141 -13.46 13.80 10.43
C LEU A 141 -13.57 12.58 9.50
N ARG A 142 -13.75 12.80 8.19
CA ARG A 142 -13.78 11.75 7.14
C ARG A 142 -12.51 10.88 7.15
N ALA A 143 -11.40 11.43 7.64
CA ALA A 143 -10.14 10.72 7.85
C ALA A 143 -10.12 9.76 9.05
N GLY A 144 -11.23 9.63 9.80
CA GLY A 144 -11.34 8.75 10.98
C GLY A 144 -10.54 9.22 12.19
N VAL A 145 -10.11 10.48 12.18
CA VAL A 145 -9.42 11.17 13.28
C VAL A 145 -10.32 12.31 13.76
N THR A 146 -10.21 12.66 15.03
CA THR A 146 -10.98 13.76 15.59
C THR A 146 -10.29 15.11 15.30
N LEU A 147 -11.02 16.23 15.35
CA LEU A 147 -10.43 17.56 15.13
C LEU A 147 -9.33 17.87 16.16
N GLY A 148 -9.47 17.40 17.40
CA GLY A 148 -8.43 17.38 18.43
C GLY A 148 -8.43 16.04 19.16
N THR A 149 -7.28 15.38 19.28
CA THR A 149 -7.22 14.02 19.80
C THR A 149 -7.04 14.02 21.32
N PRO A 150 -8.00 13.53 22.12
CA PRO A 150 -7.88 13.51 23.58
C PRO A 150 -6.82 12.52 24.08
N LEU A 151 -6.39 12.67 25.34
CA LEU A 151 -5.40 11.77 25.97
C LEU A 151 -5.82 10.29 25.99
N SER A 152 -7.13 10.00 25.91
CA SER A 152 -7.67 8.65 25.86
C SER A 152 -7.37 7.92 24.55
N GLU A 153 -7.01 8.64 23.49
CA GLU A 153 -6.66 8.03 22.20
C GLU A 153 -5.29 7.32 22.27
N PRO A 154 -5.16 6.11 21.69
CA PRO A 154 -3.92 5.36 21.70
C PRO A 154 -2.73 6.16 21.13
N GLY A 155 -1.66 6.28 21.91
CA GLY A 155 -0.42 6.94 21.52
C GLY A 155 -0.37 8.45 21.81
N VAL A 156 -1.50 9.13 22.08
CA VAL A 156 -1.49 10.57 22.40
C VAL A 156 -0.83 10.82 23.75
N LEU A 157 -1.16 10.03 24.77
CA LEU A 157 -0.49 10.12 26.07
C LEU A 157 1.03 9.93 25.95
N ALA A 158 1.46 8.96 25.14
CA ALA A 158 2.87 8.75 24.85
C ALA A 158 3.49 9.98 24.15
N SER A 159 2.80 10.57 23.18
CA SER A 159 3.24 11.80 22.50
C SER A 159 3.48 12.96 23.48
N VAL A 160 2.52 13.21 24.38
CA VAL A 160 2.63 14.29 25.38
C VAL A 160 3.79 14.04 26.35
N ILE A 161 3.92 12.80 26.85
CA ILE A 161 5.02 12.43 27.75
C ILE A 161 6.38 12.60 27.05
N VAL A 162 6.50 12.14 25.81
CA VAL A 162 7.74 12.22 25.05
C VAL A 162 8.08 13.67 24.71
N ALA A 163 7.09 14.51 24.39
CA ALA A 163 7.29 15.94 24.17
C ALA A 163 7.80 16.64 25.44
N GLY A 164 7.35 16.24 26.63
CA GLY A 164 7.93 16.72 27.88
C GLY A 164 9.38 16.24 28.10
N LEU A 165 9.67 14.97 27.79
CA LEU A 165 11.02 14.40 27.87
C LEU A 165 12.01 15.09 26.91
N SER A 166 11.57 15.42 25.70
CA SER A 166 12.42 16.08 24.71
C SER A 166 12.79 17.50 25.11
N MET A 167 11.97 18.22 25.88
CA MET A 167 12.34 19.52 26.44
C MET A 167 13.56 19.42 27.38
N ALA A 168 13.67 18.34 28.16
CA ALA A 168 14.86 18.07 28.97
C ALA A 168 16.09 17.78 28.11
N ALA A 169 15.94 17.00 27.04
CA ALA A 169 17.02 16.75 26.07
C ALA A 169 17.48 18.07 25.42
N VAL A 170 16.55 18.92 25.00
CA VAL A 170 16.83 20.23 24.39
C VAL A 170 17.53 21.17 25.38
N ALA A 171 17.17 21.15 26.66
CA ALA A 171 17.90 21.89 27.69
C ALA A 171 19.35 21.41 27.84
N LEU A 172 19.59 20.10 27.78
CA LEU A 172 20.96 19.56 27.83
C LEU A 172 21.77 19.89 26.57
N ILE A 173 21.13 19.91 25.39
CA ILE A 173 21.75 20.42 24.15
C ILE A 173 22.15 21.90 24.35
N GLY A 174 21.25 22.70 24.90
CA GLY A 174 21.51 24.09 25.27
C GLY A 174 22.72 24.28 26.19
N LEU A 175 22.82 23.45 27.23
CA LEU A 175 23.96 23.44 28.15
C LEU A 175 25.27 23.12 27.44
N GLY A 176 25.29 22.12 26.56
CA GLY A 176 26.46 21.75 25.76
C GLY A 176 26.88 22.85 24.78
N VAL A 177 25.92 23.44 24.07
CA VAL A 177 26.16 24.59 23.17
C VAL A 177 26.68 25.80 23.95
N GLY A 178 26.07 26.13 25.09
CA GLY A 178 26.53 27.22 25.95
C GLY A 178 27.96 27.02 26.45
N ALA A 179 28.31 25.79 26.83
CA ALA A 179 29.66 25.41 27.24
C ALA A 179 30.69 25.55 26.12
N ALA A 180 30.32 25.19 24.89
CA ALA A 180 31.18 25.29 23.71
C ALA A 180 31.38 26.76 23.27
N VAL A 181 30.30 27.55 23.23
CA VAL A 181 30.32 28.92 22.70
C VAL A 181 30.83 29.93 23.72
N ARG A 182 30.61 29.69 25.03
CA ARG A 182 31.07 30.55 26.15
C ARG A 182 30.58 32.00 26.08
N SER A 183 29.51 32.25 25.33
CA SER A 183 28.93 33.57 25.10
C SER A 183 27.42 33.43 25.00
N THR A 184 26.67 34.22 25.79
CA THR A 184 25.20 34.18 25.76
C THR A 184 24.64 34.59 24.41
N PRO A 185 25.06 35.72 23.77
CA PRO A 185 24.63 36.06 22.42
C PRO A 185 24.99 34.99 21.38
N GLY A 186 26.19 34.40 21.47
CA GLY A 186 26.61 33.36 20.54
C GLY A 186 25.78 32.08 20.68
N ALA A 187 25.50 31.66 21.91
CA ALA A 187 24.66 30.50 22.18
C ALA A 187 23.23 30.69 21.67
N LEU A 188 22.66 31.89 21.86
CA LEU A 188 21.35 32.24 21.30
C LEU A 188 21.30 32.09 19.78
N VAL A 189 22.30 32.60 19.05
CA VAL A 189 22.36 32.48 17.59
C VAL A 189 22.39 31.02 17.15
N VAL A 190 23.25 30.20 17.77
CA VAL A 190 23.36 28.77 17.44
C VAL A 190 22.05 28.04 17.71
N LEU A 191 21.42 28.30 18.86
CA LEU A 191 20.15 27.67 19.23
C LEU A 191 19.00 28.11 18.30
N THR A 192 18.94 29.38 17.91
CA THR A 192 17.96 29.86 16.91
C THR A 192 18.14 29.13 15.58
N VAL A 193 19.38 28.95 15.12
CA VAL A 193 19.64 28.22 13.88
C VAL A 193 19.16 26.77 13.99
N LEU A 194 19.50 26.08 15.08
CA LEU A 194 19.18 24.67 15.27
C LEU A 194 17.68 24.42 15.47
N ILE A 195 16.99 25.24 16.25
CA ILE A 195 15.60 24.99 16.70
C ILE A 195 14.57 25.68 15.81
N VAL A 196 14.96 26.77 15.13
CA VAL A 196 14.02 27.59 14.33
C VAL A 196 14.38 27.56 12.85
N VAL A 197 15.60 27.93 12.49
CA VAL A 197 15.97 28.12 11.07
C VAL A 197 16.02 26.80 10.32
N LEU A 198 16.72 25.79 10.84
CA LEU A 198 16.86 24.49 10.18
C LEU A 198 15.50 23.80 9.93
N PRO A 199 14.57 23.73 10.91
CA PRO A 199 13.21 23.24 10.66
C PRO A 199 12.46 23.99 9.55
N VAL A 200 12.57 25.32 9.52
CA VAL A 200 11.92 26.14 8.48
C VAL A 200 12.51 25.85 7.11
N VAL A 201 13.84 25.77 6.99
CA VAL A 201 14.52 25.42 5.74
C VAL A 201 14.13 24.01 5.31
N ALA A 202 14.08 23.04 6.22
CA ALA A 202 13.67 21.67 5.92
C ALA A 202 12.26 21.63 5.30
N ARG A 203 11.33 22.47 5.78
CA ARG A 203 9.95 22.57 5.24
C ARG A 203 9.89 23.09 3.81
N THR A 204 10.89 23.85 3.34
CA THR A 204 10.96 24.38 1.97
C THR A 204 11.53 23.41 0.95
N LEU A 205 12.09 22.28 1.37
CA LEU A 205 12.66 21.28 0.46
C LEU A 205 11.56 20.55 -0.34
N PRO A 206 11.87 20.07 -1.57
CA PRO A 206 10.97 19.18 -2.30
C PRO A 206 10.93 17.77 -1.67
N MET A 207 9.87 17.01 -1.94
CA MET A 207 9.84 15.58 -1.62
C MET A 207 10.80 14.81 -2.55
N PRO A 208 11.50 13.75 -2.09
CA PRO A 208 11.43 13.12 -0.76
C PRO A 208 12.38 13.74 0.27
N LEU A 209 13.23 14.70 -0.12
CA LEU A 209 14.25 15.31 0.74
C LEU A 209 13.65 15.96 1.98
N ARG A 210 12.50 16.61 1.86
CA ARG A 210 11.77 17.20 2.99
C ARG A 210 11.39 16.18 4.06
N ALA A 211 10.86 15.01 3.67
CA ALA A 211 10.46 13.97 4.60
C ALA A 211 11.68 13.37 5.32
N ARG A 212 12.76 13.13 4.56
CA ARG A 212 14.02 12.67 5.14
C ARG A 212 14.59 13.71 6.10
N ALA A 213 14.82 14.94 5.64
CA ALA A 213 15.37 16.02 6.46
C ALA A 213 14.53 16.29 7.71
N GLY A 214 13.20 16.38 7.54
CA GLY A 214 12.25 16.57 8.65
C GLY A 214 12.31 15.46 9.69
N SER A 215 12.54 14.21 9.29
CA SER A 215 12.63 13.06 10.22
C SER A 215 13.82 13.15 11.17
N PHE A 216 14.89 13.86 10.78
CA PHE A 216 16.06 14.10 11.65
C PHE A 216 15.93 15.37 12.51
N MET A 217 14.93 16.23 12.27
CA MET A 217 14.80 17.48 13.03
C MET A 217 14.29 17.23 14.46
N ILE A 218 14.86 17.95 15.43
CA ILE A 218 14.63 17.76 16.88
C ILE A 218 13.14 17.89 17.27
N GLU A 219 12.39 18.79 16.62
CA GLU A 219 10.97 19.02 16.85
C GLU A 219 10.06 17.88 16.36
N ASN A 220 10.52 17.06 15.41
CA ASN A 220 9.74 15.96 14.86
C ASN A 220 10.08 14.59 15.50
N LEU A 221 11.15 14.49 16.30
CA LEU A 221 11.51 13.26 16.98
C LEU A 221 10.47 12.77 18.00
N PRO A 222 9.81 13.62 18.81
CA PRO A 222 8.83 13.14 19.80
C PRO A 222 7.70 12.33 19.19
N LEU A 223 7.15 12.78 18.06
CA LEU A 223 6.07 12.09 17.35
C LEU A 223 6.51 10.72 16.80
N GLN A 224 7.77 10.62 16.36
CA GLN A 224 8.35 9.37 15.87
C GLN A 224 8.63 8.38 17.01
N ILE A 225 9.10 8.87 18.16
CA ILE A 225 9.31 8.05 19.37
C ILE A 225 7.96 7.55 19.93
N ALA A 226 6.92 8.39 19.89
CA ALA A 226 5.57 8.02 20.34
C ALA A 226 4.83 7.09 19.35
N GLY A 227 5.34 6.89 18.14
CA GLY A 227 4.70 6.04 17.12
C GLY A 227 3.44 6.65 16.50
N THR A 228 3.23 7.96 16.64
CA THR A 228 2.03 8.68 16.20
C THR A 228 2.28 9.65 15.02
N GLY A 229 3.53 9.81 14.57
CA GLY A 229 3.95 10.76 13.54
C GLY A 229 4.31 10.18 12.16
N GLY A 230 4.36 11.06 11.14
CA GLY A 230 4.67 10.72 9.74
C GLY A 230 6.16 10.74 9.37
N GLY A 231 7.07 10.45 10.31
CA GLY A 231 8.51 10.40 10.06
C GLY A 231 8.99 9.01 9.62
N SER A 232 10.19 8.93 9.04
CA SER A 232 10.76 7.68 8.50
C SER A 232 11.61 6.90 9.50
N LEU A 233 11.82 7.40 10.73
CA LEU A 233 12.65 6.71 11.72
C LEU A 233 11.80 5.79 12.60
N PRO A 234 12.21 4.52 12.80
CA PRO A 234 11.63 3.66 13.83
C PRO A 234 11.73 4.31 15.22
N PRO A 235 10.78 4.07 16.15
CA PRO A 235 10.75 4.73 17.46
C PRO A 235 12.07 4.64 18.25
N ALA A 236 12.71 3.47 18.24
CA ALA A 236 14.00 3.26 18.90
C ALA A 236 15.14 4.08 18.25
N VAL A 237 15.13 4.23 16.93
CA VAL A 237 16.13 5.02 16.18
C VAL A 237 15.93 6.51 16.44
N ALA A 238 14.67 6.99 16.45
CA ALA A 238 14.36 8.37 16.79
C ALA A 238 14.78 8.72 18.23
N ALA A 239 14.56 7.80 19.19
CA ALA A 239 15.01 7.97 20.56
C ALA A 239 16.55 8.00 20.66
N GLY A 240 17.22 7.07 19.97
CA GLY A 240 18.67 7.03 19.88
C GLY A 240 19.28 8.30 19.27
N LEU A 241 18.63 8.86 18.25
CA LEU A 241 19.06 10.11 17.62
C LEU A 241 18.93 11.32 18.56
N LEU A 242 17.83 11.44 19.31
CA LEU A 242 17.66 12.50 20.30
C LEU A 242 18.74 12.42 21.40
N ILE A 243 19.03 11.21 21.88
CA ILE A 243 20.13 10.96 22.82
C ILE A 243 21.47 11.33 22.19
N GLY A 244 21.67 10.98 20.91
CA GLY A 244 22.85 11.33 20.12
C GLY A 244 23.11 12.84 20.08
N TYR A 245 22.07 13.66 19.86
CA TYR A 245 22.20 15.12 19.89
C TYR A 245 22.64 15.65 21.25
N VAL A 246 22.08 15.11 22.34
CA VAL A 246 22.48 15.48 23.72
C VAL A 246 23.95 15.15 23.95
N VAL A 247 24.37 13.91 23.64
CA VAL A 247 25.74 13.45 23.83
C VAL A 247 26.71 14.29 22.98
N ALA A 248 26.40 14.56 21.72
CA ALA A 248 27.22 15.37 20.83
C ALA A 248 27.41 16.80 21.37
N ALA A 249 26.34 17.45 21.81
CA ALA A 249 26.42 18.81 22.34
C ALA A 249 27.23 18.87 23.65
N LEU A 250 26.99 17.95 24.59
CA LEU A 250 27.71 17.92 25.87
C LEU A 250 29.18 17.56 25.69
N THR A 251 29.52 16.63 24.80
CA THR A 251 30.91 16.26 24.49
C THR A 251 31.66 17.40 23.81
N ALA A 252 31.02 18.12 22.87
CA ALA A 252 31.59 19.33 22.27
C ALA A 252 31.88 20.40 23.35
N GLY A 253 30.91 20.65 24.24
CA GLY A 253 31.08 21.56 25.38
C GLY A 253 32.22 21.15 26.31
N ALA A 254 32.26 19.88 26.71
CA ALA A 254 33.31 19.34 27.59
C ALA A 254 34.70 19.46 26.97
N THR A 255 34.82 19.13 25.68
CA THR A 255 36.09 19.19 24.93
C THR A 255 36.58 20.62 24.83
N VAL A 256 35.72 21.54 24.44
CA VAL A 256 36.08 22.96 24.35
C VAL A 256 36.51 23.48 25.71
N ILE A 257 35.75 23.21 26.78
CA ILE A 257 36.07 23.65 28.14
C ILE A 257 37.40 23.09 28.66
N ALA A 258 37.77 21.85 28.30
CA ALA A 258 39.00 21.20 28.74
C ALA A 258 40.28 21.76 28.09
N LEU A 259 40.21 22.27 26.86
CA LEU A 259 41.38 22.77 26.13
C LEU A 259 41.81 24.17 26.64
N ARG A 260 42.97 24.24 27.32
CA ARG A 260 43.60 25.48 27.84
C ARG A 260 43.98 26.44 26.71
N GLY A 261 43.45 27.67 26.74
CA GLY A 261 44.16 28.92 26.42
C GLY A 261 44.84 29.12 25.06
N ARG A 262 44.87 28.16 24.14
CA ARG A 262 45.26 28.44 22.75
C ARG A 262 44.06 29.06 22.06
N ARG A 263 44.26 30.22 21.41
CA ARG A 263 43.33 30.80 20.44
C ARG A 263 43.10 29.77 19.33
N ILE A 264 42.19 28.83 19.55
CA ILE A 264 41.69 27.98 18.49
C ILE A 264 40.84 28.93 17.65
N ARG A 265 41.23 29.09 16.38
CA ARG A 265 40.32 29.55 15.31
C ARG A 265 39.17 28.55 15.22
N ALA A 266 38.30 28.53 16.23
CA ALA A 266 37.26 27.55 16.47
C ALA A 266 35.96 27.97 15.79
N LEU A 267 36.06 28.49 14.57
CA LEU A 267 34.91 28.70 13.69
C LEU A 267 34.92 27.76 12.46
N ALA A 268 35.95 26.93 12.28
CA ALA A 268 36.07 26.07 11.10
C ALA A 268 35.91 24.56 11.38
N ILE A 269 35.79 24.12 12.65
CA ILE A 269 35.73 22.68 13.00
C ILE A 269 34.38 22.28 13.65
N GLY A 270 33.54 23.26 14.04
CA GLY A 270 32.19 23.02 14.55
C GLY A 270 31.14 22.66 13.48
N VAL A 271 31.49 22.81 12.20
CA VAL A 271 30.64 22.38 11.07
C VAL A 271 31.01 20.96 10.62
N THR A 272 32.22 20.48 10.91
CA THR A 272 32.68 19.16 10.42
C THR A 272 32.32 18.00 11.35
N THR A 273 32.09 18.20 12.65
CA THR A 273 31.78 17.07 13.56
C THR A 273 30.30 16.75 13.72
N ALA A 274 29.39 17.66 13.35
CA ALA A 274 27.98 17.32 13.13
C ALA A 274 27.74 16.69 11.74
N VAL A 275 28.70 16.84 10.81
CA VAL A 275 28.64 16.27 9.46
C VAL A 275 29.39 14.93 9.36
N LEU A 276 30.43 14.68 10.17
CA LEU A 276 31.22 13.43 10.07
C LEU A 276 30.73 12.22 10.87
N VAL A 277 29.65 12.31 11.65
CA VAL A 277 28.95 11.10 12.18
C VAL A 277 27.83 10.64 11.24
N MET A 278 27.60 11.32 10.11
CA MET A 278 26.72 10.84 9.04
C MET A 278 27.42 10.05 7.93
N ALA A 279 28.69 9.67 8.13
CA ALA A 279 29.44 8.86 7.16
C ALA A 279 30.38 7.86 7.83
N ALA A 280 29.83 6.91 8.59
CA ALA A 280 30.40 5.57 8.58
C ALA A 280 29.61 4.78 7.53
N PRO A 281 30.21 4.42 6.37
CA PRO A 281 29.65 3.36 5.59
C PRO A 281 29.75 2.12 6.47
N ALA A 282 28.60 1.53 6.82
CA ALA A 282 28.62 0.10 7.07
C ALA A 282 29.17 -0.51 5.77
N VAL A 283 30.43 -0.92 5.82
CA VAL A 283 31.03 -1.87 4.88
C VAL A 283 30.24 -3.16 5.07
N ALA A 284 29.04 -3.20 4.48
CA ALA A 284 28.46 -4.41 3.99
C ALA A 284 29.14 -4.64 2.64
N ALA A 285 29.76 -5.81 2.54
CA ALA A 285 30.47 -6.31 1.37
C ALA A 285 29.90 -5.78 0.05
N ASP A 286 30.79 -5.23 -0.78
CA ASP A 286 30.58 -5.07 -2.21
C ASP A 286 30.11 -6.41 -2.78
N THR A 287 28.81 -6.51 -3.00
CA THR A 287 28.28 -7.31 -4.10
C THR A 287 27.85 -6.27 -5.12
N PRO A 288 28.55 -6.11 -6.26
CA PRO A 288 28.05 -5.27 -7.32
C PRO A 288 26.78 -5.93 -7.83
N GLY A 289 25.63 -5.38 -7.43
CA GLY A 289 24.29 -5.69 -7.92
C GLY A 289 23.83 -4.54 -8.78
N ALA A 290 23.60 -4.77 -10.08
CA ALA A 290 23.13 -3.76 -11.03
C ALA A 290 21.93 -2.96 -10.49
N GLY A 291 22.17 -1.71 -10.09
CA GLY A 291 21.12 -0.81 -9.63
C GLY A 291 20.24 -0.39 -10.80
N ALA A 292 18.94 -0.71 -10.71
CA ALA A 292 17.93 -0.05 -11.54
C ALA A 292 17.99 1.46 -11.24
N GLY A 293 18.28 2.28 -12.25
CA GLY A 293 18.23 3.74 -12.12
C GLY A 293 16.82 4.23 -11.78
N ALA A 294 16.71 5.43 -11.22
CA ALA A 294 15.43 6.08 -10.95
C ALA A 294 14.54 6.12 -12.21
N LEU A 295 13.25 5.83 -12.07
CA LEU A 295 12.31 5.83 -13.19
C LEU A 295 12.21 7.23 -13.83
N ARG A 296 12.39 7.28 -15.15
CA ARG A 296 12.20 8.50 -15.95
C ARG A 296 10.75 8.58 -16.41
N TRP A 297 9.98 9.48 -15.80
CA TRP A 297 8.57 9.68 -16.08
C TRP A 297 8.37 10.67 -17.24
N GLY A 298 7.51 10.32 -18.19
CA GLY A 298 7.09 11.16 -19.31
C GLY A 298 5.58 11.06 -19.57
N GLY A 299 5.11 11.72 -20.63
CA GLY A 299 3.77 11.46 -21.15
C GLY A 299 3.67 10.03 -21.68
N CYS A 300 2.52 9.39 -21.52
CA CYS A 300 2.34 8.03 -22.04
C CYS A 300 2.32 7.97 -23.58
N ALA A 301 1.95 9.08 -24.25
CA ALA A 301 1.94 9.18 -25.72
C ALA A 301 3.34 9.30 -26.35
N ASP A 302 4.36 9.69 -25.58
CA ASP A 302 5.74 9.85 -26.09
C ASP A 302 6.44 8.51 -26.39
N LYS A 303 5.74 7.38 -26.24
CA LYS A 303 6.32 6.03 -26.34
C LYS A 303 5.91 5.23 -27.59
N ASP A 304 4.85 5.63 -28.28
CA ASP A 304 4.50 5.05 -29.60
C ASP A 304 5.32 5.70 -30.73
N ALA A 305 5.90 6.87 -30.51
CA ALA A 305 6.70 7.59 -31.50
C ALA A 305 8.08 6.95 -31.78
N ASP A 306 8.58 6.09 -30.88
CA ASP A 306 9.93 5.50 -30.98
C ASP A 306 9.92 4.05 -31.53
N LYS A 307 8.74 3.51 -31.88
CA LYS A 307 8.58 2.19 -32.51
C LYS A 307 7.90 2.31 -33.87
N GLY A 308 8.70 2.70 -34.87
CA GLY A 308 8.57 2.33 -36.27
C GLY A 308 7.16 2.32 -36.88
N ALA A 309 6.88 3.34 -37.67
CA ALA A 309 5.77 3.40 -38.61
C ALA A 309 5.86 2.28 -39.67
N ASP A 310 5.43 1.05 -39.35
CA ASP A 310 4.99 0.05 -40.33
C ASP A 310 4.28 -1.14 -39.64
N ARG A 311 3.07 -0.93 -39.12
CA ARG A 311 2.13 -2.03 -38.87
C ARG A 311 0.72 -1.59 -39.27
N GLY A 312 0.23 -2.23 -40.32
CA GLY A 312 -1.08 -2.02 -40.91
C GLY A 312 -2.23 -2.10 -39.89
N GLU A 313 -3.29 -1.38 -40.25
CA GLU A 313 -4.53 -1.15 -39.53
C GLU A 313 -5.11 -2.43 -38.87
N GLY A 314 -4.75 -2.66 -37.61
CA GLY A 314 -5.44 -3.56 -36.68
C GLY A 314 -6.05 -2.73 -35.56
N LYS A 315 -7.37 -2.56 -35.58
CA LYS A 315 -8.13 -1.78 -34.58
C LYS A 315 -8.03 -2.43 -33.19
N GLY A 316 -7.09 -1.92 -32.40
CA GLY A 316 -6.96 -2.14 -30.95
C GLY A 316 -6.21 -1.01 -30.24
N ALA A 317 -5.98 0.13 -30.91
CA ALA A 317 -5.33 1.30 -30.32
C ALA A 317 -6.16 1.82 -29.13
N GLY A 318 -5.50 1.93 -27.98
CA GLY A 318 -6.11 2.30 -26.71
C GLY A 318 -6.99 3.53 -26.83
N LYS A 319 -8.18 3.47 -26.20
CA LYS A 319 -8.94 4.68 -25.85
C LYS A 319 -7.97 5.63 -25.16
N GLY A 320 -7.88 6.88 -25.63
CA GLY A 320 -6.89 7.86 -25.17
C GLY A 320 -6.70 7.82 -23.65
N LEU A 321 -5.46 7.59 -23.22
CA LEU A 321 -5.12 7.51 -21.80
C LEU A 321 -5.44 8.85 -21.11
N VAL A 322 -5.83 8.79 -19.82
CA VAL A 322 -6.11 10.00 -19.05
C VAL A 322 -4.87 10.90 -18.97
N LYS A 323 -5.05 12.21 -19.12
CA LYS A 323 -3.95 13.19 -19.28
C LYS A 323 -2.95 13.23 -18.11
N ASP A 324 -3.42 12.91 -16.91
CA ASP A 324 -2.60 12.92 -15.69
C ASP A 324 -1.66 11.70 -15.58
N LEU A 325 -1.92 10.64 -16.35
CA LEU A 325 -1.15 9.41 -16.29
C LEU A 325 0.26 9.65 -16.84
N ARG A 326 1.26 9.28 -16.03
CA ARG A 326 2.68 9.30 -16.43
C ARG A 326 3.16 7.89 -16.65
N CYS A 327 4.03 7.72 -17.65
CA CYS A 327 4.60 6.42 -17.95
C CYS A 327 6.12 6.45 -17.85
N ALA A 328 6.70 5.36 -17.36
CA ALA A 328 8.13 5.09 -17.31
C ALA A 328 8.40 3.66 -17.80
N SER A 329 9.67 3.35 -18.06
CA SER A 329 10.11 2.01 -18.46
C SER A 329 11.13 1.48 -17.46
N ILE A 330 11.12 0.19 -17.20
CA ILE A 330 12.11 -0.49 -16.38
C ILE A 330 12.60 -1.77 -17.07
N ALA A 331 13.91 -1.96 -17.12
CA ALA A 331 14.51 -3.19 -17.63
C ALA A 331 14.71 -4.20 -16.49
N VAL A 332 14.08 -5.36 -16.59
CA VAL A 332 14.18 -6.46 -15.63
C VAL A 332 14.70 -7.72 -16.31
N PRO A 333 15.40 -8.63 -15.62
CA PRO A 333 15.81 -9.90 -16.20
C PRO A 333 14.59 -10.76 -16.58
N VAL A 334 14.71 -11.50 -17.68
CA VAL A 334 13.74 -12.54 -18.04
C VAL A 334 13.78 -13.63 -16.96
N ASP A 335 14.97 -14.14 -16.66
CA ASP A 335 15.19 -15.12 -15.59
C ASP A 335 15.79 -14.42 -14.36
N TRP A 336 15.01 -14.34 -13.28
CA TRP A 336 15.47 -13.74 -12.02
C TRP A 336 16.56 -14.54 -11.30
N SER A 337 16.82 -15.79 -11.67
CA SER A 337 17.99 -16.54 -11.21
C SER A 337 19.29 -16.10 -11.93
N ARG A 338 19.16 -15.41 -13.06
CA ARG A 338 20.25 -14.87 -13.88
C ARG A 338 20.09 -13.35 -14.03
N PRO A 339 20.33 -12.55 -12.97
CA PRO A 339 20.04 -11.10 -12.95
C PRO A 339 20.82 -10.27 -14.01
N TYR A 340 21.93 -10.81 -14.52
CA TYR A 340 22.74 -10.21 -15.59
C TYR A 340 22.45 -10.78 -16.98
N GLY A 341 21.46 -11.67 -17.10
CA GLY A 341 21.07 -12.29 -18.36
C GLY A 341 20.24 -11.36 -19.25
N ARG A 342 19.48 -11.97 -20.18
CA ARG A 342 18.59 -11.24 -21.08
C ARG A 342 17.56 -10.45 -20.27
N LYS A 343 17.28 -9.23 -20.71
CA LYS A 343 16.31 -8.34 -20.07
C LYS A 343 15.11 -8.08 -20.97
N ILE A 344 13.98 -7.79 -20.34
CA ILE A 344 12.77 -7.27 -20.94
C ILE A 344 12.47 -5.89 -20.37
N GLU A 345 11.83 -5.06 -21.16
CA GLU A 345 11.33 -3.77 -20.70
C GLU A 345 9.87 -3.90 -20.25
N LEU A 346 9.55 -3.38 -19.08
CA LEU A 346 8.19 -3.25 -18.57
C LEU A 346 7.75 -1.80 -18.55
N THR A 347 6.52 -1.53 -18.96
CA THR A 347 5.89 -0.21 -18.85
C THR A 347 5.30 -0.07 -17.46
N VAL A 348 5.65 1.03 -16.79
CA VAL A 348 5.12 1.40 -15.48
C VAL A 348 4.24 2.64 -15.65
N GLY A 349 3.02 2.60 -15.13
CA GLY A 349 2.08 3.72 -15.11
C GLY A 349 2.01 4.33 -13.72
N LEU A 350 1.88 5.65 -13.65
CA LEU A 350 1.76 6.42 -12.42
C LEU A 350 0.65 7.45 -12.55
N LEU A 351 -0.34 7.35 -11.66
CA LEU A 351 -1.23 8.45 -11.32
C LEU A 351 -0.62 9.18 -10.12
N PRO A 352 -0.12 10.41 -10.29
CA PRO A 352 0.56 11.13 -9.22
C PRO A 352 -0.42 11.52 -8.11
N ALA A 353 0.11 11.57 -6.89
CA ALA A 353 -0.57 12.10 -5.73
C ALA A 353 -0.92 13.57 -5.95
N THR A 354 -2.14 13.96 -5.62
CA THR A 354 -2.63 15.34 -5.70
C THR A 354 -2.29 16.12 -4.43
N GLY A 355 -2.22 15.46 -3.28
CA GLY A 355 -1.88 16.05 -1.98
C GLY A 355 -0.39 15.94 -1.64
N VAL A 356 0.49 16.58 -2.42
CA VAL A 356 1.97 16.45 -2.32
C VAL A 356 2.51 16.60 -0.89
N HIS A 357 1.88 17.45 -0.07
CA HIS A 357 2.32 17.68 1.31
C HIS A 357 1.83 16.65 2.34
N ARG A 358 0.84 15.82 1.99
CA ARG A 358 0.20 14.81 2.84
C ARG A 358 0.49 13.37 2.38
N ARG A 359 1.31 13.21 1.34
CA ARG A 359 1.68 11.92 0.74
C ARG A 359 2.27 10.97 1.78
N ILE A 360 1.68 9.78 1.89
CA ILE A 360 2.09 8.67 2.74
C ILE A 360 3.09 7.77 2.02
N GLY A 361 2.87 7.46 0.74
CA GLY A 361 3.67 6.49 0.00
C GLY A 361 3.10 6.17 -1.38
N THR A 362 3.34 4.95 -1.85
CA THR A 362 2.79 4.42 -3.11
C THR A 362 1.83 3.26 -2.84
N VAL A 363 0.70 3.27 -3.56
CA VAL A 363 -0.19 2.12 -3.74
C VAL A 363 0.09 1.50 -5.10
N PHE A 364 0.48 0.23 -5.11
CA PHE A 364 0.67 -0.56 -6.31
C PHE A 364 -0.64 -1.28 -6.64
N ALA A 365 -1.34 -0.81 -7.68
CA ALA A 365 -2.53 -1.45 -8.21
C ALA A 365 -2.12 -2.60 -9.13
N VAL A 366 -2.29 -3.83 -8.68
CA VAL A 366 -1.91 -5.03 -9.43
C VAL A 366 -3.10 -5.47 -10.29
N PRO A 367 -2.95 -5.46 -11.63
CA PRO A 367 -4.05 -5.77 -12.53
C PRO A 367 -4.52 -7.22 -12.38
N GLY A 368 -5.76 -7.43 -12.80
CA GLY A 368 -6.33 -8.76 -12.94
C GLY A 368 -5.95 -9.41 -14.26
N GLY A 369 -6.75 -10.40 -14.66
CA GLY A 369 -6.43 -11.27 -15.80
C GLY A 369 -6.15 -12.69 -15.31
N PRO A 370 -5.00 -13.32 -15.57
CA PRO A 370 -3.73 -12.78 -16.05
C PRO A 370 -3.81 -12.18 -17.45
N GLY A 371 -2.79 -11.42 -17.82
CA GLY A 371 -2.69 -10.82 -19.15
C GLY A 371 -3.19 -9.38 -19.27
N GLY A 372 -3.80 -8.82 -18.22
CA GLY A 372 -4.27 -7.43 -18.24
C GLY A 372 -3.15 -6.40 -18.16
N SER A 373 -3.34 -5.26 -18.83
CA SER A 373 -2.47 -4.09 -18.69
C SER A 373 -2.89 -3.24 -17.49
N GLY A 374 -2.04 -3.17 -16.48
CA GLY A 374 -2.26 -2.33 -15.31
C GLY A 374 -2.23 -0.83 -15.64
N VAL A 375 -1.48 -0.44 -16.67
CA VAL A 375 -1.45 0.95 -17.16
C VAL A 375 -2.81 1.34 -17.76
N GLN A 376 -3.41 0.44 -18.55
CA GLN A 376 -4.76 0.64 -19.07
C GLN A 376 -5.80 0.67 -17.94
N ASP A 377 -5.69 -0.23 -16.95
CA ASP A 377 -6.58 -0.26 -15.78
C ASP A 377 -6.54 1.05 -14.98
N LEU A 378 -5.34 1.63 -14.77
CA LEU A 378 -5.22 2.94 -14.11
C LEU A 378 -5.94 4.03 -14.89
N SER A 379 -5.84 4.02 -16.21
CA SER A 379 -6.50 5.01 -17.06
C SER A 379 -8.02 4.84 -17.03
N THR A 380 -8.49 3.62 -17.26
CA THR A 380 -9.93 3.32 -17.32
C THR A 380 -10.62 3.56 -15.98
N ASN A 381 -9.94 3.28 -14.87
CA ASN A 381 -10.51 3.36 -13.52
C ASN A 381 -9.97 4.55 -12.71
N ALA A 382 -9.42 5.58 -13.37
CA ALA A 382 -8.78 6.72 -12.71
C ALA A 382 -9.66 7.41 -11.65
N GLY A 383 -10.98 7.43 -11.89
CA GLY A 383 -11.98 7.99 -10.97
C GLY A 383 -12.02 7.27 -9.61
N SER A 384 -11.86 5.94 -9.58
CA SER A 384 -11.85 5.15 -8.33
C SER A 384 -10.64 5.47 -7.44
N PHE A 385 -9.57 6.03 -8.00
CA PHE A 385 -8.37 6.42 -7.26
C PHE A 385 -8.36 7.89 -6.84
N ALA A 386 -9.35 8.70 -7.23
CA ALA A 386 -9.31 10.16 -7.06
C ALA A 386 -9.09 10.59 -5.60
N GLU A 387 -9.82 9.99 -4.65
CA GLU A 387 -9.67 10.28 -3.22
C GLU A 387 -8.36 9.72 -2.66
N LEU A 388 -7.99 8.49 -3.05
CA LEU A 388 -6.76 7.83 -2.61
C LEU A 388 -5.51 8.65 -3.00
N ARG A 389 -5.56 9.30 -4.17
CA ARG A 389 -4.49 10.15 -4.71
C ARG A 389 -4.20 11.38 -3.84
N ASP A 390 -5.04 11.77 -2.90
CA ASP A 390 -4.66 12.81 -1.93
C ASP A 390 -3.47 12.36 -1.07
N ARG A 391 -3.35 11.05 -0.83
CA ARG A 391 -2.38 10.48 0.11
C ARG A 391 -1.36 9.57 -0.55
N PHE A 392 -1.60 9.08 -1.75
CA PHE A 392 -0.72 8.11 -2.41
C PHE A 392 -0.47 8.44 -3.87
N ASP A 393 0.74 8.14 -4.34
CA ASP A 393 0.91 7.83 -5.75
C ASP A 393 0.26 6.48 -6.03
N VAL A 394 -0.44 6.34 -7.16
CA VAL A 394 -0.98 5.05 -7.59
C VAL A 394 -0.17 4.57 -8.79
N VAL A 395 0.59 3.51 -8.59
CA VAL A 395 1.46 2.90 -9.59
C VAL A 395 0.88 1.58 -10.04
N SER A 396 1.05 1.27 -11.31
CA SER A 396 0.77 -0.05 -11.85
C SER A 396 1.81 -0.39 -12.93
N VAL A 397 1.76 -1.60 -13.45
CA VAL A 397 2.70 -2.10 -14.46
C VAL A 397 1.92 -2.88 -15.51
N GLU A 398 2.43 -2.91 -16.73
CA GLU A 398 2.15 -3.97 -17.71
C GLU A 398 3.00 -5.18 -17.33
N PRO A 399 2.47 -6.17 -16.60
CA PRO A 399 3.28 -7.27 -16.11
C PRO A 399 3.86 -8.06 -17.29
N ARG A 400 4.94 -8.81 -17.08
CA ARG A 400 5.57 -9.61 -18.15
C ARG A 400 4.59 -10.56 -18.87
N ASN A 401 3.54 -11.03 -18.19
CA ASN A 401 2.52 -11.90 -18.77
C ASN A 401 1.38 -11.15 -19.48
N THR A 402 1.51 -9.84 -19.72
CA THR A 402 0.56 -9.03 -20.51
C THR A 402 0.44 -9.58 -21.93
N ILE A 403 -0.79 -9.78 -22.41
CA ILE A 403 -1.06 -10.56 -23.64
C ILE A 403 -0.68 -9.85 -24.94
N ASP A 404 -0.56 -8.52 -24.94
CA ASP A 404 -0.23 -7.71 -26.11
C ASP A 404 1.19 -7.11 -26.04
N LYS A 405 2.04 -7.62 -25.12
CA LYS A 405 3.42 -7.15 -24.92
C LYS A 405 4.31 -7.27 -26.17
N GLY A 406 3.96 -8.17 -27.09
CA GLY A 406 4.67 -8.37 -28.36
C GLY A 406 5.95 -9.21 -28.27
N VAL A 407 6.21 -9.87 -27.13
CA VAL A 407 7.34 -10.82 -26.97
C VAL A 407 6.97 -12.19 -27.55
N LEU A 408 5.78 -12.69 -27.21
CA LEU A 408 5.21 -13.89 -27.82
C LEU A 408 4.11 -13.50 -28.82
N PRO A 409 3.86 -14.30 -29.87
CA PRO A 409 2.79 -14.01 -30.81
C PRO A 409 1.45 -13.90 -30.10
N TYR A 410 0.65 -12.86 -30.43
CA TYR A 410 -0.66 -12.65 -29.81
C TYR A 410 -1.56 -13.89 -29.91
N ASP A 411 -1.57 -14.53 -31.08
CA ASP A 411 -2.34 -15.77 -31.32
C ASP A 411 -1.92 -16.90 -30.37
N CYS A 412 -0.66 -16.99 -29.97
CA CYS A 412 -0.22 -17.98 -28.97
C CYS A 412 -0.85 -17.72 -27.59
N LEU A 413 -1.06 -16.45 -27.27
CA LEU A 413 -1.60 -16.01 -25.98
C LEU A 413 -3.12 -16.10 -25.97
N VAL A 414 -3.80 -15.85 -27.09
CA VAL A 414 -5.27 -15.76 -27.13
C VAL A 414 -5.96 -16.99 -27.72
N SER A 415 -5.25 -17.81 -28.52
CA SER A 415 -5.78 -19.04 -29.11
C SER A 415 -5.29 -20.27 -28.34
N GLY A 416 -6.04 -20.65 -27.30
CA GLY A 416 -5.82 -21.90 -26.57
C GLY A 416 -6.48 -23.11 -27.26
N PRO A 417 -6.05 -24.34 -26.93
CA PRO A 417 -6.82 -25.53 -27.31
C PRO A 417 -8.23 -25.44 -26.73
N TRP A 418 -9.22 -25.99 -27.44
CA TRP A 418 -10.56 -26.14 -26.90
C TRP A 418 -10.54 -27.15 -25.78
N ILE A 419 -10.94 -26.69 -24.59
CA ILE A 419 -10.99 -27.55 -23.42
C ILE A 419 -12.22 -28.44 -23.55
N THR A 420 -11.99 -29.75 -23.60
CA THR A 420 -13.03 -30.77 -23.60
C THR A 420 -13.11 -31.40 -22.24
N TRP A 421 -14.28 -31.92 -21.87
CA TRP A 421 -14.49 -32.63 -20.62
C TRP A 421 -14.17 -34.13 -20.80
N PRO A 422 -13.06 -34.68 -20.27
CA PRO A 422 -12.68 -36.07 -20.56
C PRO A 422 -13.50 -37.10 -19.74
N GLU A 423 -14.07 -38.10 -20.39
CA GLU A 423 -14.77 -39.20 -19.73
C GLU A 423 -13.82 -40.32 -19.32
N THR A 424 -12.80 -40.59 -20.13
CA THR A 424 -11.85 -41.69 -19.94
C THR A 424 -10.43 -41.22 -19.65
N ARG A 425 -9.57 -42.13 -19.17
CA ARG A 425 -8.15 -41.85 -18.95
C ARG A 425 -7.44 -41.56 -20.27
N GLU A 426 -7.86 -42.23 -21.34
CA GLU A 426 -7.36 -42.08 -22.71
C GLU A 426 -7.70 -40.69 -23.26
N GLU A 427 -8.94 -40.23 -23.06
CA GLU A 427 -9.35 -38.87 -23.44
C GLU A 427 -8.61 -37.79 -22.65
N TYR A 428 -8.35 -38.02 -21.35
CA TYR A 428 -7.56 -37.12 -20.52
C TYR A 428 -6.10 -37.05 -21.02
N ALA A 429 -5.51 -38.18 -21.40
CA ALA A 429 -4.18 -38.22 -21.99
C ALA A 429 -4.12 -37.53 -23.37
N GLU A 430 -5.16 -37.67 -24.20
CA GLU A 430 -5.29 -36.95 -25.47
C GLU A 430 -5.44 -35.44 -25.27
N LEU A 431 -6.24 -34.99 -24.29
CA LEU A 431 -6.30 -33.58 -23.90
C LEU A 431 -4.90 -33.07 -23.52
N GLY A 432 -4.16 -33.83 -22.71
CA GLY A 432 -2.78 -33.50 -22.35
C GLY A 432 -1.84 -33.37 -23.54
N ARG A 433 -1.93 -34.27 -24.52
CA ARG A 433 -1.14 -34.20 -25.77
C ARG A 433 -1.48 -32.96 -26.59
N ARG A 434 -2.77 -32.61 -26.71
CA ARG A 434 -3.23 -31.40 -27.44
C ARG A 434 -2.75 -30.12 -26.75
N ASN A 435 -2.89 -30.04 -25.43
CA ASN A 435 -2.43 -28.91 -24.63
C ASN A 435 -0.92 -28.73 -24.74
N ARG A 436 -0.15 -29.83 -24.61
CA ARG A 436 1.31 -29.84 -24.79
C ARG A 436 1.71 -29.31 -26.16
N ALA A 437 1.12 -29.85 -27.23
CA ALA A 437 1.45 -29.43 -28.58
C ALA A 437 1.16 -27.93 -28.82
N ALA A 438 0.07 -27.41 -28.24
CA ALA A 438 -0.23 -25.98 -28.29
C ALA A 438 0.81 -25.15 -27.52
N ALA A 439 1.13 -25.55 -26.30
CA ALA A 439 2.12 -24.89 -25.46
C ALA A 439 3.53 -24.90 -26.07
N GLU A 440 3.95 -26.02 -26.67
CA GLU A 440 5.27 -26.15 -27.31
C GLU A 440 5.39 -25.27 -28.56
N ARG A 441 4.30 -25.08 -29.34
CA ARG A 441 4.29 -24.10 -30.45
C ARG A 441 4.52 -22.68 -29.93
N CYS A 442 3.90 -22.32 -28.82
CA CYS A 442 4.07 -21.01 -28.19
C CYS A 442 5.49 -20.84 -27.63
N ARG A 443 5.97 -21.87 -26.93
CA ARG A 443 7.32 -21.92 -26.33
C ARG A 443 8.42 -21.85 -27.36
N ALA A 444 8.22 -22.38 -28.57
CA ALA A 444 9.20 -22.33 -29.65
C ALA A 444 9.53 -20.90 -30.12
N ALA A 445 8.63 -19.94 -29.91
CA ALA A 445 8.88 -18.53 -30.25
C ALA A 445 9.92 -17.90 -29.30
N ASP A 446 9.84 -18.22 -28.00
CA ASP A 446 10.81 -17.76 -27.00
C ASP A 446 10.77 -18.66 -25.74
N PRO A 447 11.62 -19.70 -25.67
CA PRO A 447 11.57 -20.67 -24.58
C PRO A 447 11.90 -20.07 -23.21
N GLU A 448 12.87 -19.17 -23.14
CA GLU A 448 13.32 -18.58 -21.88
C GLU A 448 12.23 -17.64 -21.33
N PHE A 449 11.60 -16.82 -22.17
CA PHE A 449 10.50 -15.96 -21.70
C PHE A 449 9.27 -16.79 -21.31
N PHE A 450 8.96 -17.83 -22.10
CA PHE A 450 7.83 -18.71 -21.85
C PHE A 450 7.88 -19.37 -20.46
N ASP A 451 9.08 -19.77 -20.02
CA ASP A 451 9.28 -20.49 -18.75
C ASP A 451 9.27 -19.55 -17.52
N HIS A 452 9.24 -18.22 -17.72
CA HIS A 452 9.38 -17.20 -16.67
C HIS A 452 8.24 -16.17 -16.61
N MET A 453 7.03 -16.55 -17.01
CA MET A 453 5.83 -15.68 -16.91
C MET A 453 5.08 -15.81 -15.58
N ASP A 454 5.50 -16.71 -14.69
CA ASP A 454 4.83 -17.01 -13.42
C ASP A 454 4.67 -15.81 -12.47
N SER A 455 3.76 -15.93 -11.49
CA SER A 455 3.47 -14.85 -10.54
C SER A 455 4.63 -14.53 -9.60
N ALA A 456 5.57 -15.45 -9.35
CA ALA A 456 6.76 -15.15 -8.55
C ALA A 456 7.77 -14.31 -9.34
N SER A 457 7.82 -14.49 -10.66
CA SER A 457 8.57 -13.61 -11.56
C SER A 457 7.94 -12.21 -11.63
N VAL A 458 6.61 -12.11 -11.74
CA VAL A 458 5.89 -10.83 -11.64
C VAL A 458 6.10 -10.14 -10.28
N ALA A 459 6.09 -10.89 -9.17
CA ALA A 459 6.34 -10.33 -7.85
C ALA A 459 7.76 -9.75 -7.71
N ARG A 460 8.76 -10.35 -8.36
CA ARG A 460 10.12 -9.80 -8.40
C ARG A 460 10.23 -8.55 -9.28
N ASP A 461 9.44 -8.47 -10.35
CA ASP A 461 9.31 -7.23 -11.15
C ASP A 461 8.71 -6.10 -10.31
N MET A 462 7.67 -6.39 -9.53
CA MET A 462 7.07 -5.43 -8.59
C MET A 462 8.09 -4.96 -7.55
N GLU A 463 8.96 -5.84 -7.06
CA GLU A 463 10.05 -5.46 -6.15
C GLU A 463 11.10 -4.58 -6.82
N ALA A 464 11.47 -4.86 -8.06
CA ALA A 464 12.36 -4.00 -8.83
C ALA A 464 11.78 -2.59 -9.02
N ILE A 465 10.47 -2.50 -9.26
CA ILE A 465 9.75 -1.23 -9.36
C ILE A 465 9.72 -0.53 -8.00
N ARG A 466 9.48 -1.22 -6.87
CA ARG A 466 9.59 -0.63 -5.52
C ARG A 466 10.94 0.05 -5.32
N VAL A 467 12.03 -0.66 -5.66
CA VAL A 467 13.40 -0.14 -5.56
C VAL A 467 13.58 1.09 -6.44
N ALA A 468 13.12 1.04 -7.69
CA ALA A 468 13.25 2.14 -8.65
C ALA A 468 12.40 3.38 -8.29
N LEU A 469 11.29 3.18 -7.57
CA LEU A 469 10.46 4.24 -6.98
C LEU A 469 11.11 4.85 -5.72
N GLY A 470 12.09 4.17 -5.12
CA GLY A 470 12.71 4.60 -3.87
C GLY A 470 11.80 4.42 -2.64
N GLU A 471 10.76 3.59 -2.74
CA GLU A 471 9.85 3.28 -1.64
C GLU A 471 10.49 2.25 -0.70
N GLU A 472 10.29 2.37 0.62
CA GLU A 472 10.76 1.34 1.57
C GLU A 472 9.82 0.13 1.58
N ARG A 473 8.51 0.39 1.59
CA ARG A 473 7.43 -0.59 1.57
C ARG A 473 6.32 -0.13 0.62
N LEU A 474 5.63 -1.08 0.00
CA LEU A 474 4.48 -0.80 -0.86
C LEU A 474 3.17 -1.15 -0.17
N SER A 475 2.14 -0.37 -0.48
CA SER A 475 0.75 -0.79 -0.25
C SER A 475 0.20 -1.36 -1.55
N PHE A 476 -0.72 -2.32 -1.49
CA PHE A 476 -1.21 -3.00 -2.69
C PHE A 476 -2.73 -3.03 -2.74
N ILE A 477 -3.26 -2.87 -3.95
CA ILE A 477 -4.63 -3.27 -4.30
C ILE A 477 -4.49 -4.31 -5.39
N THR A 478 -4.80 -5.56 -5.09
CA THR A 478 -4.76 -6.65 -6.05
C THR A 478 -6.18 -6.96 -6.51
N ASN A 479 -6.39 -6.95 -7.81
CA ASN A 479 -7.69 -7.26 -8.41
C ASN A 479 -7.66 -8.67 -9.01
N SER A 480 -8.67 -9.50 -8.72
CA SER A 480 -8.85 -10.78 -9.41
C SER A 480 -7.60 -11.68 -9.30
N TYR A 481 -7.14 -12.21 -10.44
CA TYR A 481 -5.88 -12.92 -10.57
C TYR A 481 -4.64 -12.17 -10.06
N GLY A 482 -4.63 -10.83 -10.04
CA GLY A 482 -3.56 -10.03 -9.43
C GLY A 482 -3.27 -10.40 -7.97
N SER A 483 -4.19 -11.13 -7.34
CA SER A 483 -3.98 -11.77 -6.04
C SER A 483 -2.83 -12.79 -6.05
N MET A 484 -2.60 -13.52 -7.15
CA MET A 484 -1.53 -14.52 -7.26
C MET A 484 -0.11 -13.91 -7.16
N PRO A 485 0.24 -12.84 -7.91
CA PRO A 485 1.48 -12.12 -7.66
C PRO A 485 1.50 -11.40 -6.31
N GLY A 486 0.36 -10.96 -5.77
CA GLY A 486 0.27 -10.44 -4.39
C GLY A 486 0.62 -11.47 -3.31
N ILE A 487 0.15 -12.72 -3.47
CA ILE A 487 0.49 -13.87 -2.62
C ILE A 487 1.97 -14.21 -2.77
N ALA A 488 2.50 -14.25 -4.00
CA ALA A 488 3.91 -14.47 -4.23
C ALA A 488 4.79 -13.38 -3.61
N TYR A 489 4.42 -12.10 -3.75
CA TYR A 489 5.11 -10.97 -3.14
C TYR A 489 5.11 -11.09 -1.61
N SER A 490 3.98 -11.46 -1.01
CA SER A 490 3.87 -11.68 0.44
C SER A 490 4.80 -12.79 0.96
N ARG A 491 5.04 -13.83 0.16
CA ARG A 491 5.98 -14.92 0.53
C ARG A 491 7.44 -14.51 0.35
N LEU A 492 7.77 -13.86 -0.77
CA LEU A 492 9.14 -13.51 -1.12
C LEU A 492 9.65 -12.30 -0.36
N PHE A 493 8.79 -11.31 -0.10
CA PHE A 493 9.15 -10.01 0.45
C PHE A 493 8.19 -9.54 1.58
N PRO A 494 7.93 -10.36 2.63
CA PRO A 494 6.94 -10.05 3.66
C PRO A 494 7.21 -8.70 4.36
N GLU A 495 8.48 -8.38 4.62
CA GLU A 495 8.92 -7.13 5.29
C GLU A 495 8.76 -5.87 4.41
N ARG A 496 8.47 -6.04 3.12
CA ARG A 496 8.29 -4.95 2.13
C ARG A 496 6.82 -4.62 1.90
N VAL A 497 5.89 -5.33 2.53
CA VAL A 497 4.46 -5.03 2.49
C VAL A 497 4.09 -4.06 3.60
N ARG A 498 3.51 -2.92 3.23
CA ARG A 498 2.89 -1.97 4.16
C ARG A 498 1.42 -2.32 4.41
N ALA A 499 0.69 -2.60 3.34
CA ALA A 499 -0.73 -2.96 3.35
C ALA A 499 -1.08 -3.76 2.10
N MET A 500 -2.06 -4.66 2.16
CA MET A 500 -2.50 -5.49 1.03
C MET A 500 -4.02 -5.64 1.04
N VAL A 501 -4.64 -5.29 -0.08
CA VAL A 501 -6.06 -5.48 -0.35
C VAL A 501 -6.23 -6.54 -1.43
N PHE A 502 -7.01 -7.56 -1.13
CA PHE A 502 -7.42 -8.59 -2.08
C PHE A 502 -8.88 -8.37 -2.48
N ASP A 503 -9.11 -7.81 -3.67
CA ASP A 503 -10.44 -7.52 -4.22
C ASP A 503 -10.83 -8.56 -5.28
N GLY A 504 -11.83 -9.39 -4.95
CA GLY A 504 -12.26 -10.52 -5.79
C GLY A 504 -11.17 -11.58 -5.96
N ALA A 505 -10.59 -12.03 -4.85
CA ALA A 505 -9.31 -12.74 -4.89
C ALA A 505 -9.34 -14.09 -5.61
N ALA A 506 -8.38 -14.32 -6.53
CA ALA A 506 -7.98 -15.67 -6.88
C ALA A 506 -7.25 -16.31 -5.68
N ASN A 507 -7.74 -17.43 -5.19
CA ASN A 507 -7.18 -18.12 -4.03
C ASN A 507 -6.72 -19.53 -4.42
N PRO A 508 -5.41 -19.86 -4.32
CA PRO A 508 -4.91 -21.19 -4.65
C PRO A 508 -5.09 -22.23 -3.53
N TYR A 509 -5.55 -21.81 -2.34
CA TYR A 509 -5.67 -22.64 -1.14
C TYR A 509 -7.09 -23.18 -0.92
N VAL A 510 -8.09 -22.71 -1.67
CA VAL A 510 -9.47 -23.17 -1.51
C VAL A 510 -9.71 -24.51 -2.19
N ASP A 511 -10.62 -25.28 -1.61
CA ASP A 511 -11.24 -26.41 -2.30
C ASP A 511 -11.95 -25.90 -3.56
N ARG A 512 -11.51 -26.36 -4.73
CA ARG A 512 -11.92 -25.79 -6.03
C ARG A 512 -13.42 -25.92 -6.28
N ALA A 513 -14.05 -27.03 -5.88
CA ALA A 513 -15.48 -27.23 -6.06
C ALA A 513 -16.29 -26.37 -5.08
N ARG A 514 -15.93 -26.36 -3.79
CA ARG A 514 -16.57 -25.50 -2.78
C ARG A 514 -16.42 -24.02 -3.08
N GLY A 515 -15.29 -23.61 -3.65
CA GLY A 515 -15.03 -22.24 -4.09
C GLY A 515 -16.00 -21.75 -5.18
N ARG A 516 -16.74 -22.66 -5.84
CA ARG A 516 -17.76 -22.33 -6.84
C ARG A 516 -19.19 -22.35 -6.31
N LEU A 517 -19.45 -22.74 -5.06
CA LEU A 517 -20.77 -22.65 -4.44
C LEU A 517 -21.41 -21.25 -4.57
N PRO A 518 -20.66 -20.14 -4.38
CA PRO A 518 -21.24 -18.81 -4.57
C PRO A 518 -21.70 -18.52 -6.00
N HIS A 519 -21.10 -19.16 -7.01
CA HIS A 519 -21.52 -19.03 -8.41
C HIS A 519 -22.83 -19.80 -8.64
N GLU A 520 -22.95 -21.00 -8.05
CA GLU A 520 -24.17 -21.81 -8.05
C GLU A 520 -25.33 -21.05 -7.38
N GLU A 521 -25.07 -20.40 -6.23
CA GLU A 521 -26.05 -19.54 -5.58
C GLU A 521 -26.45 -18.35 -6.45
N SER A 522 -25.49 -17.74 -7.16
CA SER A 522 -25.78 -16.64 -8.09
C SER A 522 -26.61 -17.09 -9.30
N PHE A 523 -26.42 -18.32 -9.79
CA PHE A 523 -27.31 -18.92 -10.78
C PHE A 523 -28.74 -19.11 -10.21
N GLY A 524 -28.87 -19.53 -8.95
CA GLY A 524 -30.16 -19.55 -8.25
C GLY A 524 -30.83 -18.18 -8.18
N ARG A 525 -30.06 -17.11 -7.96
CA ARG A 525 -30.57 -15.72 -8.00
C ARG A 525 -31.06 -15.32 -9.39
N PHE A 526 -30.34 -15.71 -10.45
CA PHE A 526 -30.79 -15.53 -11.83
C PHE A 526 -32.13 -16.22 -12.10
N ALA A 527 -32.27 -17.50 -11.73
CA ALA A 527 -33.52 -18.23 -11.91
C ALA A 527 -34.69 -17.57 -11.14
N ALA A 528 -34.44 -17.14 -9.90
CA ALA A 528 -35.43 -16.44 -9.09
C ALA A 528 -35.82 -15.05 -9.66
N TRP A 529 -34.87 -14.31 -10.22
CA TRP A 529 -35.14 -13.06 -10.93
C TRP A 529 -36.00 -13.30 -12.17
N CYS A 530 -35.64 -14.30 -12.97
CA CYS A 530 -36.33 -14.61 -14.22
C CYS A 530 -37.81 -14.99 -14.02
N ALA A 531 -38.12 -15.67 -12.91
CA ALA A 531 -39.50 -16.02 -12.56
C ALA A 531 -40.41 -14.78 -12.37
N ARG A 532 -39.84 -13.62 -12.03
CA ARG A 532 -40.59 -12.38 -11.74
C ARG A 532 -40.47 -11.33 -12.84
N ALA A 533 -39.32 -11.22 -13.48
CA ALA A 533 -39.02 -10.18 -14.46
C ALA A 533 -39.81 -10.39 -15.77
N SER A 534 -40.54 -9.37 -16.23
CA SER A 534 -41.26 -9.39 -17.52
C SER A 534 -40.34 -9.45 -18.72
N THR A 535 -39.09 -9.02 -18.55
CA THR A 535 -38.04 -9.04 -19.58
C THR A 535 -37.37 -10.40 -19.74
N CYS A 536 -37.61 -11.38 -18.85
CA CYS A 536 -36.97 -12.67 -18.97
C CYS A 536 -37.63 -13.56 -20.04
N ALA A 537 -36.86 -13.98 -21.03
CA ALA A 537 -37.32 -14.86 -22.11
C ALA A 537 -37.78 -16.26 -21.65
N LEU A 538 -37.40 -16.67 -20.44
CA LEU A 538 -37.77 -17.95 -19.82
C LEU A 538 -38.84 -17.80 -18.74
N ARG A 539 -39.46 -16.62 -18.60
CA ARG A 539 -40.50 -16.37 -17.60
C ARG A 539 -41.63 -17.40 -17.72
N GLY A 540 -42.04 -17.95 -16.58
CA GLY A 540 -43.09 -18.98 -16.50
C GLY A 540 -42.59 -20.42 -16.71
N GLN A 541 -41.28 -20.62 -16.94
CA GLN A 541 -40.64 -21.93 -16.98
C GLN A 541 -39.79 -22.17 -15.71
N ASP A 542 -39.49 -23.44 -15.40
CA ASP A 542 -38.42 -23.77 -14.45
C ASP A 542 -37.07 -23.59 -15.15
N VAL A 543 -36.44 -22.42 -14.90
CA VAL A 543 -35.14 -22.07 -15.50
C VAL A 543 -34.06 -23.10 -15.18
N GLY A 544 -34.08 -23.70 -13.98
CA GLY A 544 -33.12 -24.70 -13.57
C GLY A 544 -33.29 -26.01 -14.34
N GLU A 545 -34.53 -26.46 -14.53
CA GLU A 545 -34.84 -27.63 -15.35
C GLU A 545 -34.46 -27.40 -16.83
N VAL A 546 -34.87 -26.27 -17.40
CA VAL A 546 -34.53 -25.88 -18.78
C VAL A 546 -33.02 -25.86 -18.99
N TRP A 547 -32.29 -25.25 -18.05
CA TRP A 547 -30.84 -25.19 -18.08
C TRP A 547 -30.18 -26.57 -18.02
N ARG A 548 -30.54 -27.40 -17.03
CA ARG A 548 -29.95 -28.74 -16.88
C ARG A 548 -30.27 -29.65 -18.07
N ALA A 549 -31.49 -29.55 -18.63
CA ALA A 549 -31.85 -30.27 -19.84
C ALA A 549 -31.05 -29.80 -21.07
N LEU A 550 -30.84 -28.49 -21.22
CA LEU A 550 -29.99 -27.93 -22.27
C LEU A 550 -28.55 -28.43 -22.15
N VAL A 551 -27.95 -28.31 -20.96
CA VAL A 551 -26.55 -28.72 -20.70
C VAL A 551 -26.38 -30.22 -20.94
N ALA A 552 -27.25 -31.08 -20.39
CA ALA A 552 -27.17 -32.53 -20.57
C ALA A 552 -27.37 -32.96 -22.03
N ARG A 553 -28.21 -32.25 -22.79
CA ARG A 553 -28.35 -32.48 -24.23
C ARG A 553 -27.10 -32.05 -24.99
N ALA A 554 -26.55 -30.87 -24.67
CA ALA A 554 -25.37 -30.32 -25.30
C ALA A 554 -24.10 -31.17 -25.06
N ASP A 555 -23.99 -31.84 -23.91
CA ASP A 555 -22.89 -32.78 -23.63
C ASP A 555 -22.94 -34.03 -24.54
N ARG A 556 -24.13 -34.45 -24.98
CA ARG A 556 -24.29 -35.58 -25.93
C ARG A 556 -24.19 -35.13 -27.38
N VAL A 557 -24.82 -34.01 -27.70
CA VAL A 557 -24.90 -33.43 -29.04
C VAL A 557 -24.63 -31.93 -28.94
N PRO A 558 -23.38 -31.48 -29.17
CA PRO A 558 -23.03 -30.08 -29.08
C PRO A 558 -23.95 -29.18 -29.92
N VAL A 559 -24.37 -28.05 -29.35
CA VAL A 559 -25.29 -27.10 -29.99
C VAL A 559 -24.51 -26.24 -30.99
N PRO A 560 -24.88 -26.22 -32.29
CA PRO A 560 -24.19 -25.40 -33.27
C PRO A 560 -24.31 -23.90 -32.98
N VAL A 561 -23.26 -23.13 -33.31
CA VAL A 561 -23.31 -21.68 -33.42
C VAL A 561 -23.77 -21.33 -34.84
N LYS A 562 -25.04 -20.91 -35.01
CA LYS A 562 -25.56 -20.63 -36.36
C LYS A 562 -24.83 -19.45 -37.00
N GLY A 563 -24.56 -19.56 -38.30
CA GLY A 563 -23.80 -18.58 -39.06
C GLY A 563 -22.28 -18.79 -39.05
N GLU A 564 -21.79 -19.81 -38.33
CA GLU A 564 -20.37 -20.17 -38.25
C GLU A 564 -20.12 -21.58 -38.81
N SER A 565 -18.85 -21.99 -38.89
CA SER A 565 -18.46 -23.36 -39.28
C SER A 565 -19.13 -24.42 -38.39
N PRO A 566 -19.49 -25.61 -38.90
CA PRO A 566 -20.04 -26.71 -38.09
C PRO A 566 -19.14 -27.15 -36.92
N ARG A 567 -17.83 -26.82 -36.97
CA ARG A 567 -16.89 -27.06 -35.85
C ARG A 567 -17.13 -26.12 -34.66
N ALA A 568 -17.77 -24.97 -34.86
CA ALA A 568 -18.19 -24.06 -33.82
C ALA A 568 -19.50 -24.56 -33.18
N ALA A 569 -19.37 -25.58 -32.32
CA ALA A 569 -20.48 -26.14 -31.55
C ALA A 569 -20.13 -26.24 -30.06
N TYR A 570 -21.13 -25.96 -29.22
CA TYR A 570 -20.99 -25.77 -27.77
C TYR A 570 -21.54 -27.00 -27.05
N SER A 571 -20.67 -27.65 -26.28
CA SER A 571 -21.02 -28.67 -25.29
C SER A 571 -21.69 -28.04 -24.06
N GLY A 572 -22.14 -28.85 -23.11
CA GLY A 572 -22.65 -28.36 -21.85
C GLY A 572 -21.59 -27.59 -21.05
N LEU A 573 -20.33 -28.04 -21.06
CA LEU A 573 -19.21 -27.29 -20.46
C LEU A 573 -19.03 -25.92 -21.10
N ASP A 574 -19.07 -25.84 -22.44
CA ASP A 574 -18.93 -24.56 -23.16
C ASP A 574 -20.05 -23.57 -22.79
N ILE A 575 -21.29 -24.06 -22.68
CA ILE A 575 -22.45 -23.24 -22.30
C ILE A 575 -22.30 -22.73 -20.85
N LYS A 576 -21.87 -23.58 -19.91
CA LYS A 576 -21.64 -23.20 -18.50
C LYS A 576 -20.56 -22.13 -18.38
N GLU A 577 -19.43 -22.29 -19.06
CA GLU A 577 -18.34 -21.31 -19.02
C GLU A 577 -18.73 -19.99 -19.71
N ALA A 578 -19.40 -20.05 -20.86
CA ALA A 578 -19.86 -18.85 -21.55
C ALA A 578 -20.93 -18.06 -20.75
N ALA A 579 -21.65 -18.72 -19.83
CA ALA A 579 -22.60 -18.07 -18.93
C ALA A 579 -21.95 -17.38 -17.72
N ALA A 580 -20.73 -17.77 -17.33
CA ALA A 580 -20.07 -17.31 -16.11
C ALA A 580 -20.01 -15.78 -15.93
N PRO A 581 -19.73 -14.95 -16.97
CA PRO A 581 -19.70 -13.49 -16.81
C PRO A 581 -21.06 -12.90 -16.40
N SER A 582 -22.16 -13.46 -16.91
CA SER A 582 -23.53 -13.05 -16.55
C SER A 582 -23.94 -13.53 -15.16
N VAL A 583 -23.40 -14.68 -14.73
CA VAL A 583 -23.61 -15.21 -13.37
C VAL A 583 -22.85 -14.38 -12.33
N ILE A 584 -21.61 -13.98 -12.62
CA ILE A 584 -20.75 -13.22 -11.69
C ILE A 584 -21.18 -11.75 -11.62
N SER A 585 -21.57 -11.18 -12.75
CA SER A 585 -21.94 -9.77 -12.84
C SER A 585 -23.12 -9.61 -13.79
N PRO A 586 -24.37 -9.60 -13.31
CA PRO A 586 -25.56 -9.39 -14.15
C PRO A 586 -25.76 -7.96 -14.65
N GLY A 587 -25.01 -6.99 -14.12
CA GLY A 587 -25.23 -5.57 -14.39
C GLY A 587 -26.26 -4.96 -13.44
N PRO A 588 -26.55 -3.66 -13.55
CA PRO A 588 -27.30 -2.92 -12.55
C PRO A 588 -28.76 -3.41 -12.40
N ALA A 589 -29.25 -3.37 -11.16
CA ALA A 589 -30.65 -3.58 -10.81
C ALA A 589 -31.54 -2.40 -11.27
N PRO A 590 -32.88 -2.59 -11.42
CA PRO A 590 -33.60 -3.86 -11.27
C PRO A 590 -33.58 -4.75 -12.53
N ASP A 591 -33.12 -4.21 -13.67
CA ASP A 591 -33.29 -4.84 -14.98
C ASP A 591 -32.25 -5.92 -15.29
N PHE A 592 -31.09 -5.91 -14.62
CA PHE A 592 -30.04 -6.92 -14.75
C PHE A 592 -29.78 -7.33 -16.22
N PRO A 593 -29.28 -6.41 -17.07
CA PRO A 593 -29.25 -6.60 -18.52
C PRO A 593 -28.51 -7.86 -19.00
N ARG A 594 -27.48 -8.31 -18.28
CA ARG A 594 -26.76 -9.56 -18.64
C ARG A 594 -27.55 -10.82 -18.26
N TRP A 595 -28.46 -10.75 -17.29
CA TRP A 595 -29.42 -11.83 -17.04
C TRP A 595 -30.50 -11.90 -18.13
N THR A 596 -30.96 -10.76 -18.64
CA THR A 596 -31.84 -10.73 -19.83
C THR A 596 -31.16 -11.42 -21.02
N GLN A 597 -29.91 -11.03 -21.32
CA GLN A 597 -29.11 -11.64 -22.39
C GLN A 597 -28.89 -13.14 -22.15
N LEU A 598 -28.62 -13.56 -20.91
CA LEU A 598 -28.44 -14.96 -20.56
C LEU A 598 -29.73 -15.77 -20.80
N ALA A 599 -30.89 -15.26 -20.38
CA ALA A 599 -32.17 -15.92 -20.61
C ALA A 599 -32.47 -16.09 -22.10
N GLU A 600 -32.20 -15.07 -22.91
CA GLU A 600 -32.34 -15.15 -24.37
C GLU A 600 -31.36 -16.16 -24.98
N ALA A 601 -30.11 -16.19 -24.53
CA ALA A 601 -29.11 -17.14 -25.01
C ALA A 601 -29.51 -18.58 -24.70
N ILE A 602 -30.04 -18.84 -23.50
CA ILE A 602 -30.59 -20.15 -23.12
C ILE A 602 -31.76 -20.52 -24.03
N ALA A 603 -32.74 -19.62 -24.23
CA ALA A 603 -33.90 -19.88 -25.08
C ALA A 603 -33.50 -20.21 -26.53
N ARG A 604 -32.54 -19.47 -27.09
CA ARG A 604 -31.98 -19.74 -28.44
C ARG A 604 -31.26 -21.08 -28.51
N ALA A 605 -30.45 -21.41 -27.51
CA ALA A 605 -29.71 -22.68 -27.46
C ALA A 605 -30.65 -23.87 -27.28
N VAL A 606 -31.76 -23.70 -26.55
CA VAL A 606 -32.85 -24.69 -26.50
C VAL A 606 -33.40 -24.95 -27.90
N GLY A 607 -33.57 -23.90 -28.72
CA GLY A 607 -33.95 -23.96 -30.13
C GLY A 607 -32.83 -24.40 -31.10
N GLY A 608 -31.68 -24.85 -30.60
CA GLY A 608 -30.59 -25.38 -31.42
C GLY A 608 -29.62 -24.33 -31.97
N ASP A 609 -29.51 -23.17 -31.34
CA ASP A 609 -28.55 -22.12 -31.71
C ASP A 609 -27.79 -21.55 -30.50
N ALA A 610 -26.49 -21.83 -30.42
CA ALA A 610 -25.60 -21.34 -29.36
C ALA A 610 -25.02 -19.94 -29.64
N SER A 611 -25.44 -19.24 -30.71
CA SER A 611 -24.93 -17.90 -31.07
C SER A 611 -25.05 -16.86 -29.95
N GLY A 612 -26.04 -16.98 -29.08
CA GLY A 612 -26.21 -16.11 -27.90
C GLY A 612 -25.06 -16.21 -26.89
N PHE A 613 -24.36 -17.34 -26.81
CA PHE A 613 -23.19 -17.54 -25.95
C PHE A 613 -21.89 -17.13 -26.65
N ALA A 614 -21.81 -17.28 -27.97
CA ALA A 614 -20.59 -17.06 -28.74
C ALA A 614 -20.14 -15.59 -28.82
N GLY A 615 -21.07 -14.63 -28.70
CA GLY A 615 -20.76 -13.20 -28.85
C GLY A 615 -19.71 -12.70 -27.84
N TYR A 616 -19.92 -12.98 -26.55
CA TYR A 616 -18.97 -12.61 -25.49
C TYR A 616 -17.65 -13.38 -25.60
N VAL A 617 -17.72 -14.68 -25.89
CA VAL A 617 -16.53 -15.54 -26.04
C VAL A 617 -15.65 -14.99 -27.16
N ARG A 618 -16.23 -14.70 -28.32
CA ARG A 618 -15.49 -14.10 -29.44
C ARG A 618 -14.89 -12.74 -29.09
N GLN A 619 -15.65 -11.88 -28.40
CA GLN A 619 -15.16 -10.57 -27.98
C GLN A 619 -13.99 -10.66 -27.00
N SER A 620 -14.01 -11.64 -26.09
CA SER A 620 -13.03 -11.74 -24.99
C SER A 620 -11.81 -12.58 -25.33
N THR A 621 -11.95 -13.57 -26.21
CA THR A 621 -10.87 -14.54 -26.49
C THR A 621 -10.47 -14.62 -27.96
N ASN A 622 -11.12 -13.86 -28.86
CA ASN A 622 -10.93 -13.99 -30.31
C ASN A 622 -11.14 -15.42 -30.86
N SER A 623 -11.88 -16.25 -30.11
CA SER A 623 -12.20 -17.64 -30.47
C SER A 623 -13.70 -17.80 -30.59
N LEU A 624 -14.15 -18.67 -31.50
CA LEU A 624 -15.56 -19.01 -31.67
C LEU A 624 -16.08 -19.94 -30.58
N LYS A 625 -15.18 -20.60 -29.84
CA LYS A 625 -15.50 -21.54 -28.76
C LYS A 625 -14.72 -21.14 -27.51
N VAL A 626 -15.24 -21.46 -26.33
CA VAL A 626 -14.56 -21.20 -25.04
C VAL A 626 -13.19 -21.90 -25.06
N PRO A 627 -12.08 -21.16 -25.28
CA PRO A 627 -10.77 -21.76 -25.14
C PRO A 627 -10.45 -21.85 -23.65
N SER A 628 -9.29 -22.39 -23.31
CA SER A 628 -8.67 -21.93 -22.08
C SER A 628 -8.43 -20.42 -22.16
N PHE A 629 -8.86 -19.64 -21.17
CA PHE A 629 -8.78 -18.18 -21.22
C PHE A 629 -7.37 -17.68 -21.60
N THR A 630 -7.37 -16.66 -22.46
CA THR A 630 -6.22 -15.95 -23.01
C THR A 630 -5.11 -15.65 -21.99
N GLY A 631 -3.86 -16.04 -22.27
CA GLY A 631 -2.67 -15.80 -21.43
C GLY A 631 -2.68 -16.56 -20.09
N MET A 632 -3.82 -17.15 -19.73
CA MET A 632 -4.06 -17.71 -18.42
C MET A 632 -3.39 -19.04 -18.21
N ASN A 633 -3.33 -19.94 -19.20
CA ASN A 633 -2.57 -21.19 -19.04
C ASN A 633 -1.10 -20.93 -18.77
N MET A 634 -0.53 -19.98 -19.49
CA MET A 634 0.90 -19.67 -19.40
C MET A 634 1.30 -19.12 -18.04
N THR A 635 0.35 -18.57 -17.29
CA THR A 635 0.61 -18.13 -15.93
C THR A 635 0.08 -19.11 -14.87
N HIS A 636 -1.18 -19.55 -14.96
CA HIS A 636 -1.82 -20.50 -14.04
C HIS A 636 -1.06 -21.83 -13.94
N CYS A 637 -0.60 -22.37 -15.07
CA CYS A 637 0.09 -23.66 -15.05
C CYS A 637 1.44 -23.54 -14.36
N LEU A 638 2.16 -22.42 -14.57
CA LEU A 638 3.39 -22.12 -13.85
C LEU A 638 3.16 -21.78 -12.37
N ASP A 639 1.99 -21.24 -12.02
CA ASP A 639 1.56 -20.99 -10.63
C ASP A 639 1.04 -22.26 -9.91
N GLY A 640 1.13 -23.44 -10.53
CA GLY A 640 0.71 -24.70 -9.92
C GLY A 640 -0.80 -24.86 -9.77
N MET A 641 -1.59 -24.16 -10.58
CA MET A 641 -3.07 -24.25 -10.58
C MET A 641 -3.61 -25.42 -11.42
N GLY A 642 -2.75 -26.31 -11.89
CA GLY A 642 -3.12 -27.49 -12.69
C GLY A 642 -3.67 -28.66 -11.88
N LEU A 643 -3.86 -29.79 -12.56
CA LEU A 643 -4.14 -31.10 -11.99
C LEU A 643 -2.85 -31.93 -12.00
N ARG A 644 -2.62 -32.71 -10.95
CA ARG A 644 -1.47 -33.64 -10.85
C ARG A 644 -1.65 -34.83 -11.78
N ASP A 645 -2.85 -35.41 -11.79
CA ASP A 645 -3.15 -36.66 -12.49
C ASP A 645 -4.66 -36.82 -12.75
N TYR A 646 -5.01 -37.91 -13.42
CA TYR A 646 -6.40 -38.25 -13.76
C TYR A 646 -7.27 -38.60 -12.53
N ASP A 647 -6.67 -39.06 -11.44
CA ASP A 647 -7.43 -39.45 -10.25
C ASP A 647 -7.86 -38.20 -9.47
N GLU A 648 -6.99 -37.18 -9.38
CA GLU A 648 -7.35 -35.85 -8.87
C GLU A 648 -8.43 -35.20 -9.74
N TYR A 649 -8.32 -35.31 -11.07
CA TYR A 649 -9.36 -34.87 -12.00
C TYR A 649 -10.71 -35.52 -11.71
N ARG A 650 -10.75 -36.85 -11.58
CA ARG A 650 -11.98 -37.60 -11.32
C ARG A 650 -12.61 -37.23 -9.98
N GLU A 651 -11.80 -37.06 -8.95
CA GLU A 651 -12.30 -36.67 -7.63
C GLU A 651 -12.87 -35.25 -7.66
N LEU A 652 -12.17 -34.29 -8.28
CA LEU A 652 -12.68 -32.93 -8.41
C LEU A 652 -13.98 -32.88 -9.23
N ARG A 653 -14.07 -33.65 -10.32
CA ARG A 653 -15.31 -33.80 -11.10
C ARG A 653 -16.47 -34.31 -10.25
N ARG A 654 -16.26 -35.40 -9.50
CA ARG A 654 -17.27 -35.99 -8.62
C ARG A 654 -17.73 -34.99 -7.55
N GLN A 655 -16.81 -34.18 -7.03
CA GLN A 655 -17.14 -33.13 -6.08
C GLN A 655 -17.98 -32.02 -6.73
N GLY A 656 -17.61 -31.56 -7.93
CA GLY A 656 -18.37 -30.59 -8.72
C GLY A 656 -19.79 -31.07 -8.99
N GLU A 657 -19.95 -32.28 -9.54
CA GLU A 657 -21.26 -32.89 -9.82
C GLU A 657 -22.16 -33.00 -8.58
N ARG A 658 -21.56 -33.22 -7.41
CA ARG A 658 -22.29 -33.29 -6.14
C ARG A 658 -22.68 -31.91 -5.59
N LEU A 659 -21.81 -30.92 -5.74
CA LEU A 659 -21.94 -29.60 -5.07
C LEU A 659 -22.58 -28.53 -5.95
N LEU A 660 -22.52 -28.67 -7.27
CA LEU A 660 -22.86 -27.64 -8.25
C LEU A 660 -23.90 -28.19 -9.25
N PRO A 661 -25.17 -28.38 -8.85
CA PRO A 661 -26.17 -29.05 -9.68
C PRO A 661 -26.46 -28.34 -11.01
N ASN A 662 -26.21 -27.04 -11.13
CA ASN A 662 -26.36 -26.31 -12.39
C ASN A 662 -25.01 -26.04 -13.07
N LEU A 663 -23.92 -25.88 -12.30
CA LEU A 663 -22.63 -25.39 -12.82
C LEU A 663 -21.47 -26.38 -12.72
N ALA A 664 -21.68 -27.65 -12.38
CA ALA A 664 -20.60 -28.65 -12.30
C ALA A 664 -19.66 -28.62 -13.52
N GLY A 665 -18.36 -28.67 -13.31
CA GLY A 665 -17.33 -28.60 -14.35
C GLY A 665 -16.65 -27.24 -14.46
N ILE A 666 -17.24 -26.15 -13.95
CA ILE A 666 -16.59 -24.82 -14.00
C ILE A 666 -15.36 -24.72 -13.09
N GLU A 667 -15.27 -25.59 -12.09
CA GLU A 667 -14.09 -25.78 -11.25
C GLU A 667 -12.93 -26.47 -11.99
N LEU A 668 -13.21 -27.15 -13.11
CA LEU A 668 -12.26 -27.93 -13.89
C LEU A 668 -11.64 -27.16 -15.06
N TRP A 669 -12.27 -26.08 -15.53
CA TRP A 669 -11.87 -25.43 -16.77
C TRP A 669 -10.41 -24.97 -16.80
N HIS A 670 -9.94 -24.22 -15.79
CA HIS A 670 -8.54 -23.79 -15.74
C HIS A 670 -7.57 -24.96 -15.49
N PRO A 671 -7.83 -25.85 -14.51
CA PRO A 671 -6.91 -26.96 -14.27
C PRO A 671 -6.78 -27.92 -15.46
N LEU A 672 -7.86 -28.17 -16.21
CA LEU A 672 -7.85 -29.00 -17.42
C LEU A 672 -6.96 -28.42 -18.52
N ALA A 673 -6.84 -27.09 -18.59
CA ALA A 673 -5.98 -26.43 -19.56
C ALA A 673 -4.47 -26.62 -19.26
N CYS A 674 -4.12 -26.99 -18.03
CA CYS A 674 -2.76 -27.27 -17.61
C CYS A 674 -2.35 -28.75 -17.74
N VAL A 675 -3.29 -29.64 -18.09
CA VAL A 675 -2.97 -31.05 -18.28
C VAL A 675 -1.95 -31.19 -19.40
N GLY A 676 -0.85 -31.89 -19.12
CA GLY A 676 0.22 -32.11 -20.09
C GLY A 676 1.13 -30.90 -20.34
N TRP A 677 1.01 -29.80 -19.58
CA TRP A 677 1.86 -28.61 -19.74
C TRP A 677 3.37 -28.97 -19.79
N PRO A 678 4.16 -28.39 -20.71
CA PRO A 678 5.52 -28.85 -20.96
C PRO A 678 6.55 -28.42 -19.90
N VAL A 679 6.17 -27.49 -19.02
CA VAL A 679 7.04 -26.91 -17.99
C VAL A 679 6.47 -27.24 -16.62
N ALA A 680 7.32 -27.57 -15.65
CA ALA A 680 6.88 -27.75 -14.27
C ALA A 680 6.42 -26.42 -13.67
N ALA A 681 5.53 -26.47 -12.67
CA ALA A 681 5.13 -25.27 -11.93
C ALA A 681 6.36 -24.64 -11.24
N THR A 682 6.65 -23.39 -11.58
CA THR A 682 7.78 -22.62 -11.01
C THR A 682 7.36 -21.80 -9.79
N ASN A 683 6.06 -21.60 -9.59
CA ASN A 683 5.48 -20.88 -8.46
C ASN A 683 4.32 -21.68 -7.81
N PRO A 684 4.56 -22.90 -7.29
CA PRO A 684 3.51 -23.68 -6.66
C PRO A 684 2.93 -22.96 -5.42
N PRO A 685 1.65 -23.20 -5.06
CA PRO A 685 1.07 -22.68 -3.84
C PRO A 685 1.86 -23.14 -2.60
N ALA A 686 2.16 -22.22 -1.72
CA ALA A 686 2.82 -22.49 -0.44
C ALA A 686 2.21 -21.61 0.66
N PRO A 687 2.21 -22.01 1.93
CA PRO A 687 1.63 -21.21 3.01
C PRO A 687 2.20 -19.79 3.09
N LEU A 688 1.36 -18.82 3.45
CA LEU A 688 1.79 -17.45 3.73
C LEU A 688 2.56 -17.38 5.06
N PRO A 689 3.62 -16.55 5.17
CA PRO A 689 4.34 -16.33 6.41
C PRO A 689 3.56 -15.41 7.36
N ALA A 690 2.37 -15.84 7.80
CA ALA A 690 1.35 -15.02 8.47
C ALA A 690 1.89 -14.16 9.63
N GLY A 691 2.80 -14.68 10.46
CA GLY A 691 3.38 -13.93 11.58
C GLY A 691 4.35 -12.80 11.19
N LYS A 692 4.72 -12.68 9.92
CA LYS A 692 5.58 -11.62 9.37
C LYS A 692 4.83 -10.61 8.51
N LEU A 693 3.54 -10.84 8.26
CA LEU A 693 2.72 -10.00 7.40
C LEU A 693 1.93 -9.00 8.24
N PRO A 694 1.73 -7.75 7.76
CA PRO A 694 0.78 -6.85 8.40
C PRO A 694 -0.66 -7.35 8.18
N PRO A 695 -1.64 -6.85 8.95
CA PRO A 695 -3.05 -7.14 8.71
C PRO A 695 -3.47 -6.80 7.28
N TYR A 696 -4.18 -7.72 6.62
CA TYR A 696 -4.68 -7.57 5.25
C TYR A 696 -6.19 -7.31 5.21
N LEU A 697 -6.69 -6.87 4.06
CA LEU A 697 -8.12 -6.64 3.84
C LEU A 697 -8.63 -7.46 2.65
N ALA A 698 -9.62 -8.32 2.89
CA ALA A 698 -10.37 -8.99 1.83
C ALA A 698 -11.58 -8.15 1.40
N VAL A 699 -11.83 -8.08 0.09
CA VAL A 699 -12.97 -7.39 -0.51
C VAL A 699 -13.59 -8.30 -1.56
N GLY A 700 -14.91 -8.33 -1.64
CA GLY A 700 -15.59 -9.09 -2.68
C GLY A 700 -17.11 -8.97 -2.63
N SER A 701 -17.75 -9.49 -3.66
CA SER A 701 -19.18 -9.53 -3.88
C SER A 701 -19.79 -10.83 -3.35
N TRP A 702 -21.03 -11.14 -3.75
CA TRP A 702 -21.63 -12.46 -3.53
C TRP A 702 -20.74 -13.61 -3.99
N THR A 703 -20.02 -13.48 -5.12
CA THR A 703 -19.39 -14.63 -5.77
C THR A 703 -17.93 -14.86 -5.38
N ASP A 704 -17.24 -13.85 -4.83
CA ASP A 704 -15.78 -13.90 -4.64
C ASP A 704 -15.27 -13.45 -3.26
N PHE A 705 -16.13 -12.91 -2.37
CA PHE A 705 -15.70 -12.51 -1.03
C PHE A 705 -15.15 -13.68 -0.20
N GLY A 706 -15.80 -14.85 -0.27
CA GLY A 706 -15.41 -16.03 0.52
C GLY A 706 -13.96 -16.47 0.27
N GLY A 707 -13.55 -16.51 -1.00
CA GLY A 707 -12.19 -16.87 -1.38
C GLY A 707 -11.15 -15.88 -0.83
N GLY A 708 -11.42 -14.57 -0.90
CA GLY A 708 -10.55 -13.56 -0.30
C GLY A 708 -10.52 -13.60 1.22
N ALA A 709 -11.67 -13.82 1.87
CA ALA A 709 -11.76 -13.93 3.32
C ALA A 709 -10.97 -15.14 3.84
N ASP A 710 -11.07 -16.29 3.17
CA ASP A 710 -10.30 -17.50 3.48
C ASP A 710 -8.79 -17.29 3.32
N LEU A 711 -8.38 -16.51 2.32
CA LEU A 711 -6.98 -16.19 2.06
C LEU A 711 -6.34 -15.38 3.20
N VAL A 712 -7.03 -14.35 3.69
CA VAL A 712 -6.46 -13.42 4.69
C VAL A 712 -6.68 -13.89 6.12
N ARG A 713 -7.63 -14.80 6.38
CA ARG A 713 -7.98 -15.28 7.73
C ARG A 713 -6.78 -15.80 8.56
N PRO A 714 -5.79 -16.51 7.98
CA PRO A 714 -4.63 -16.96 8.76
C PRO A 714 -3.71 -15.82 9.22
N ILE A 715 -3.83 -14.61 8.66
CA ILE A 715 -2.96 -13.47 8.96
C ILE A 715 -3.57 -12.66 10.12
N PRO A 716 -2.89 -12.57 11.29
CA PRO A 716 -3.43 -11.91 12.47
C PRO A 716 -3.88 -10.47 12.22
N GLY A 717 -5.05 -10.11 12.77
CA GLY A 717 -5.62 -8.76 12.66
C GLY A 717 -6.24 -8.42 11.32
N SER A 718 -6.20 -9.33 10.34
CA SER A 718 -6.81 -9.12 9.02
C SER A 718 -8.34 -9.03 9.10
N GLY A 719 -8.91 -8.35 8.11
CA GLY A 719 -10.32 -8.03 8.07
C GLY A 719 -10.95 -8.26 6.69
N GLY A 720 -12.24 -7.91 6.56
CA GLY A 720 -12.96 -8.12 5.31
C GLY A 720 -14.20 -7.26 5.15
N VAL A 721 -14.45 -6.82 3.92
CA VAL A 721 -15.65 -6.09 3.49
C VAL A 721 -16.38 -6.90 2.42
N GLN A 722 -17.57 -7.37 2.75
CA GLN A 722 -18.44 -8.04 1.79
C GLN A 722 -19.44 -7.05 1.20
N TYR A 723 -19.45 -6.90 -0.11
CA TYR A 723 -20.54 -6.22 -0.79
C TYR A 723 -21.69 -7.20 -1.00
N LEU A 724 -22.85 -6.87 -0.46
CA LEU A 724 -24.09 -7.63 -0.61
C LEU A 724 -24.75 -7.33 -1.96
N GLY A 725 -23.97 -7.41 -3.03
CA GLY A 725 -24.39 -7.23 -4.40
C GLY A 725 -23.57 -8.11 -5.33
N HIS A 726 -23.84 -7.99 -6.62
CA HIS A 726 -23.05 -8.65 -7.66
C HIS A 726 -21.82 -7.81 -8.05
N GLY A 727 -20.92 -8.39 -8.84
CA GLY A 727 -19.75 -7.69 -9.35
C GLY A 727 -18.47 -8.47 -9.12
N HIS A 728 -17.38 -7.93 -9.64
CA HIS A 728 -16.04 -8.46 -9.48
C HIS A 728 -15.05 -7.28 -9.58
N GLY A 729 -14.02 -7.25 -8.73
CA GLY A 729 -13.08 -6.11 -8.69
C GLY A 729 -13.78 -4.81 -8.30
N LEU A 730 -14.43 -4.80 -7.14
CA LEU A 730 -15.39 -3.77 -6.73
C LEU A 730 -14.77 -2.37 -6.59
N TYR A 731 -13.49 -2.27 -6.24
CA TYR A 731 -12.75 -1.01 -6.18
C TYR A 731 -12.64 -0.40 -7.58
N ASN A 732 -12.19 -1.18 -8.56
CA ASN A 732 -12.08 -0.73 -9.95
C ASN A 732 -13.46 -0.49 -10.59
N ALA A 733 -14.47 -1.26 -10.18
CA ALA A 733 -15.85 -1.07 -10.62
C ALA A 733 -16.53 0.20 -10.06
N GLY A 734 -15.86 0.97 -9.19
CA GLY A 734 -16.37 2.25 -8.70
C GLY A 734 -17.34 2.13 -7.52
N ASN A 735 -17.37 1.01 -6.80
CA ASN A 735 -18.25 0.85 -5.65
C ASN A 735 -17.81 1.77 -4.51
N SER A 736 -18.58 2.83 -4.26
CA SER A 736 -18.22 3.90 -3.32
C SER A 736 -18.04 3.42 -1.87
N CYS A 737 -18.87 2.48 -1.40
CA CYS A 737 -18.74 1.91 -0.06
C CYS A 737 -17.43 1.11 0.08
N VAL A 738 -17.13 0.26 -0.91
CA VAL A 738 -15.88 -0.51 -0.95
C VAL A 738 -14.68 0.43 -1.01
N ILE A 739 -14.69 1.42 -1.90
CA ILE A 739 -13.62 2.40 -2.05
C ILE A 739 -13.36 3.11 -0.72
N ALA A 740 -14.41 3.55 -0.01
CA ALA A 740 -14.26 4.21 1.28
C ALA A 740 -13.56 3.31 2.32
N HIS A 741 -13.94 2.03 2.42
CA HIS A 741 -13.30 1.10 3.35
C HIS A 741 -11.86 0.77 2.96
N VAL A 742 -11.59 0.56 1.68
CA VAL A 742 -10.24 0.30 1.15
C VAL A 742 -9.33 1.49 1.39
N ASN A 743 -9.77 2.70 1.05
CA ASN A 743 -9.02 3.94 1.26
C ASN A 743 -8.71 4.13 2.75
N ARG A 744 -9.70 3.93 3.62
CA ARG A 744 -9.51 4.01 5.08
C ARG A 744 -8.44 3.03 5.55
N TYR A 745 -8.49 1.78 5.11
CA TYR A 745 -7.48 0.79 5.48
C TYR A 745 -6.08 1.17 4.97
N LEU A 746 -5.94 1.56 3.70
CA LEU A 746 -4.66 1.95 3.14
C LEU A 746 -4.06 3.18 3.83
N ILE A 747 -4.88 4.15 4.22
CA ILE A 747 -4.45 5.36 4.94
C ILE A 747 -4.08 5.05 6.40
N SER A 748 -4.96 4.36 7.13
CA SER A 748 -4.86 4.20 8.59
C SER A 748 -4.19 2.90 9.06
N LEU A 749 -3.98 1.95 8.16
CA LEU A 749 -3.53 0.58 8.44
C LEU A 749 -4.48 -0.21 9.37
N ARG A 750 -5.75 0.19 9.45
CA ARG A 750 -6.79 -0.50 10.23
C ARG A 750 -7.81 -1.14 9.29
N PRO A 751 -7.73 -2.46 9.04
CA PRO A 751 -8.70 -3.13 8.18
C PRO A 751 -10.08 -3.12 8.84
N ALA A 752 -11.14 -3.12 8.03
CA ALA A 752 -12.49 -3.28 8.55
C ALA A 752 -12.65 -4.68 9.16
N PRO A 753 -13.30 -4.84 10.33
CA PRO A 753 -13.49 -6.16 10.94
C PRO A 753 -14.10 -7.17 9.96
N MET A 754 -13.68 -8.44 10.07
CA MET A 754 -14.28 -9.53 9.31
C MET A 754 -15.80 -9.57 9.58
N GLY A 755 -16.61 -9.48 8.53
CA GLY A 755 -18.08 -9.36 8.63
C GLY A 755 -18.62 -7.94 8.40
N THR A 756 -17.76 -6.95 8.10
CA THR A 756 -18.22 -5.65 7.61
C THR A 756 -18.94 -5.83 6.27
N VAL A 757 -20.11 -5.21 6.12
CA VAL A 757 -20.92 -5.31 4.91
C VAL A 757 -21.13 -3.95 4.25
N CYS A 758 -21.03 -3.93 2.93
CA CYS A 758 -21.53 -2.85 2.08
C CYS A 758 -22.89 -3.28 1.51
N PRO A 759 -23.97 -2.50 1.73
CA PRO A 759 -25.29 -2.85 1.21
C PRO A 759 -25.28 -2.81 -0.32
N GLY A 760 -25.97 -3.77 -0.95
CA GLY A 760 -26.31 -3.71 -2.37
C GLY A 760 -27.47 -2.74 -2.64
N PRO A 761 -27.82 -2.50 -3.92
CA PRO A 761 -29.05 -1.80 -4.25
C PRO A 761 -30.24 -2.53 -3.63
N ALA A 762 -31.22 -1.79 -3.12
CA ALA A 762 -32.47 -2.38 -2.64
C ALA A 762 -33.12 -3.13 -3.83
N THR A 763 -33.25 -4.45 -3.70
CA THR A 763 -33.85 -5.34 -4.70
C THR A 763 -35.35 -5.45 -4.54
#